data_AF-A0ABC9NGH9-F1
#
_entry.id   AF-A0ABC9NGH9-F1
#
_cell.length_a   1.000
_cell.length_b   1.000
_cell.length_c   1.000
_cell.angle_alpha   90.00
_cell.angle_beta   90.00
_cell.angle_gamma   90.00
#
_symmetry.space_group_name_H-M   'P 1'
#
loop_
_entity.id
_entity.type
_entity.pdbx_description
1 polymer ?
#
loop_
_entity_poly.entity_id
_entity_poly.type
_entity_poly.pdbx_seq_one_letter_code
_entity_poly.pdbx_strand_id
1 'polypeptide(L)'
;MLSIRNFSGQLSVIKTTDEDLNVSYTFTDEMGHVVLTRQMKGSETHDTYYVYDDKSNLCFVLQPMYQSSANLDLYAFQYKYDGRNRCIWKKLPGAGYMEMVYDNADRLVFSQDGNQRALTSGNWTYYKYDGLNRLTEQGTCTNKVTTSGTNVLVQHFYDSYAFRSQAGFNNSNFPDDASGNGKGALTASVATVLGSSNKIYTAYYYDIKGRVAKTVQSNLLGGYDVTATIYTFTDKPATVTHTHTASGKPTRTEMYTYSYNHADRLLKVEHTLGGTKITLADYAYDNLGRLQSKSLHGSATNKLTYAYNVRGWLTGISGSKFTQNLYYNTGTGTAKYNGSISSMTWKAGNESTIRGYKFTYDGLSRLMNATYGETAGINTNTNRFSENVTAYDKNGNIKTLQRYGQTAASGYGLIDNLTFTLGGNLLNRVDDAAAASAYGGGFEFKDGVKQANEYTYDSNGNLTKDLNKGISTITYNVLNLPNMVTFSDGSTIAYTYGADGTKLKTVHKTGSTTTTTDYCGNVVYENGVQKLLLTDEGYVTLSDGKYHYYLKDHQGNNRVVINQSGTVEETNHYYPFGGVFASSGNVQPYKYNGKELDAKKGLNWYDYGARHYDAALGRFTTNDRFAEKYHSMSPYQYGANNPVKNVDVNGDSIVVLNYTSGEHLGLLIQNSSNRWEYYSFNGDKIYNSTEGSLGGGPQDNKGELSWPTPQAFLDSEYNQNTYKEDLESGKVNGYGYQEGYLIPTTEKQDRIIKNTFLETVDQGYSLVGNHCSIVVQKSLNKAGIETMNKMKVTNRQTGNIFNVKVNPYLLSKAYQAIEKNNPLGYIIRRNK
;
A
#
# COMPACT_ATOMS: atom_id res chain seq x y z
N MET A 1 -26.51 -23.10 -22.01
CA MET A 1 -26.28 -22.89 -23.45
C MET A 1 -25.52 -21.56 -23.58
N LEU A 2 -24.19 -21.62 -23.63
CA LEU A 2 -23.33 -20.43 -23.77
C LEU A 2 -23.24 -20.10 -25.25
N SER A 3 -23.90 -19.02 -25.66
CA SER A 3 -23.93 -18.57 -27.05
C SER A 3 -22.77 -17.60 -27.27
N ILE A 4 -21.66 -18.07 -27.84
CA ILE A 4 -20.64 -17.23 -28.46
C ILE A 4 -21.26 -16.69 -29.76
N ARG A 5 -21.96 -15.55 -29.71
CA ARG A 5 -22.30 -14.82 -30.95
C ARG A 5 -21.10 -13.99 -31.36
N ASN A 6 -20.16 -14.65 -32.05
CA ASN A 6 -19.17 -13.98 -32.89
C ASN A 6 -19.91 -13.30 -34.05
N PHE A 7 -20.01 -11.98 -34.02
CA PHE A 7 -20.08 -11.21 -35.26
C PHE A 7 -18.62 -10.96 -35.70
N SER A 8 -18.25 -11.50 -36.87
CA SER A 8 -16.99 -11.30 -37.63
C SER A 8 -15.64 -11.08 -36.91
N GLY A 9 -15.19 -12.06 -36.10
CA GLY A 9 -13.84 -12.66 -36.16
C GLY A 9 -12.53 -11.83 -36.14
N GLN A 10 -12.55 -10.52 -35.89
CA GLN A 10 -11.35 -9.67 -35.85
C GLN A 10 -11.16 -9.05 -34.46
N LEU A 11 -9.94 -9.10 -33.94
CA LEU A 11 -9.54 -8.45 -32.68
C LEU A 11 -8.54 -7.35 -32.98
N SER A 12 -8.66 -6.21 -32.30
CA SER A 12 -7.58 -5.21 -32.28
C SER A 12 -6.48 -5.70 -31.35
N VAL A 13 -5.22 -5.52 -31.74
CA VAL A 13 -4.06 -5.93 -30.93
C VAL A 13 -3.08 -4.77 -30.76
N ILE A 14 -2.72 -4.50 -29.50
CA ILE A 14 -1.65 -3.59 -29.14
C ILE A 14 -0.47 -4.41 -28.64
N LYS A 15 0.68 -4.31 -29.31
CA LYS A 15 1.96 -4.86 -28.84
C LYS A 15 2.72 -3.77 -28.10
N THR A 16 3.17 -4.04 -26.89
CA THR A 16 4.02 -3.15 -26.09
C THR A 16 5.36 -3.82 -25.84
N THR A 17 6.46 -3.10 -26.07
CA THR A 17 7.83 -3.52 -25.75
C THR A 17 8.42 -2.51 -24.78
N ASP A 18 8.96 -2.96 -23.64
CA ASP A 18 9.64 -2.07 -22.68
C ASP A 18 11.11 -1.80 -23.06
N GLU A 19 11.80 -0.91 -22.33
CA GLU A 19 13.21 -0.56 -22.59
C GLU A 19 14.18 -1.75 -22.39
N ASP A 20 13.73 -2.82 -21.76
CA ASP A 20 14.48 -4.08 -21.58
C ASP A 20 14.10 -5.14 -22.65
N LEU A 21 13.30 -4.75 -23.66
CA LEU A 21 12.81 -5.59 -24.75
C LEU A 21 11.79 -6.67 -24.32
N ASN A 22 11.17 -6.53 -23.15
CA ASN A 22 10.07 -7.41 -22.72
C ASN A 22 8.80 -7.05 -23.47
N VAL A 23 8.10 -8.06 -24.00
CA VAL A 23 6.94 -7.88 -24.87
C VAL A 23 5.64 -8.28 -24.17
N SER A 24 4.59 -7.50 -24.38
CA SER A 24 3.22 -7.86 -24.03
C SER A 24 2.23 -7.48 -25.13
N TYR A 25 1.05 -8.08 -25.11
CA TYR A 25 -0.04 -7.81 -26.04
C TYR A 25 -1.34 -7.59 -25.28
N THR A 26 -2.18 -6.71 -25.80
CA THR A 26 -3.58 -6.53 -25.34
C THR A 26 -4.48 -6.68 -26.55
N PHE A 27 -5.46 -7.57 -26.46
CA PHE A 27 -6.43 -7.83 -27.52
C PHE A 27 -7.79 -7.31 -27.08
N THR A 28 -8.45 -6.55 -27.94
CA THR A 28 -9.79 -6.00 -27.68
C THR A 28 -10.78 -6.41 -28.76
N ASP A 29 -12.04 -6.63 -28.37
CA ASP A 29 -13.13 -6.84 -29.31
C ASP A 29 -13.59 -5.51 -29.97
N GLU A 30 -14.55 -5.60 -30.89
CA GLU A 30 -15.12 -4.42 -31.58
C GLU A 30 -15.89 -3.47 -30.64
N MET A 31 -16.30 -3.94 -29.45
CA MET A 31 -16.96 -3.13 -28.43
C MET A 31 -15.96 -2.45 -27.48
N GLY A 32 -14.65 -2.67 -27.69
CA GLY A 32 -13.58 -2.10 -26.87
C GLY A 32 -13.29 -2.88 -25.59
N HIS A 33 -13.91 -4.05 -25.38
CA HIS A 33 -13.58 -4.87 -24.22
C HIS A 33 -12.24 -5.56 -24.44
N VAL A 34 -11.38 -5.53 -23.42
CA VAL A 34 -10.17 -6.36 -23.39
C VAL A 34 -10.59 -7.81 -23.26
N VAL A 35 -10.28 -8.66 -24.24
CA VAL A 35 -10.62 -10.09 -24.23
C VAL A 35 -9.42 -10.98 -23.86
N LEU A 36 -8.20 -10.49 -24.08
CA LEU A 36 -6.96 -11.17 -23.72
C LEU A 36 -5.87 -10.15 -23.39
N THR A 37 -5.19 -10.33 -22.26
CA THR A 37 -3.86 -9.77 -22.05
C THR A 37 -2.84 -10.90 -22.09
N ARG A 38 -1.78 -10.72 -22.89
CA ARG A 38 -0.71 -11.71 -23.06
C ARG A 38 0.61 -11.10 -22.65
N GLN A 39 1.28 -11.70 -21.69
CA GLN A 39 2.66 -11.35 -21.36
C GLN A 39 3.61 -12.43 -21.91
N MET A 40 4.77 -12.01 -22.40
CA MET A 40 5.75 -12.92 -23.00
C MET A 40 6.94 -13.15 -22.07
N LYS A 41 7.25 -14.41 -21.78
CA LYS A 41 8.53 -14.81 -21.19
C LYS A 41 9.32 -15.57 -22.25
N GLY A 42 10.15 -14.85 -23.01
CA GLY A 42 10.73 -15.41 -24.23
C GLY A 42 9.63 -15.79 -25.23
N SER A 43 9.56 -17.06 -25.63
CA SER A 43 8.49 -17.59 -26.48
C SER A 43 7.26 -18.08 -25.71
N GLU A 44 7.32 -18.17 -24.37
CA GLU A 44 6.22 -18.67 -23.55
C GLU A 44 5.16 -17.58 -23.30
N THR A 45 3.91 -17.89 -23.62
CA THR A 45 2.77 -16.99 -23.38
C THR A 45 2.18 -17.18 -21.98
N HIS A 46 1.88 -16.05 -21.34
CA HIS A 46 1.15 -15.93 -20.09
C HIS A 46 -0.14 -15.17 -20.37
N ASP A 47 -1.20 -15.92 -20.66
CA ASP A 47 -2.45 -15.39 -21.20
C ASP A 47 -3.52 -15.26 -20.12
N THR A 48 -4.07 -14.07 -19.96
CA THR A 48 -5.24 -13.82 -19.11
C THR A 48 -6.43 -13.50 -19.99
N TYR A 49 -7.45 -14.36 -19.98
CA TYR A 49 -8.65 -14.17 -20.79
C TYR A 49 -9.77 -13.52 -19.98
N TYR A 50 -10.53 -12.65 -20.63
CA TYR A 50 -11.67 -11.95 -20.04
C TYR A 50 -12.93 -12.35 -20.80
N VAL A 51 -13.93 -12.85 -20.09
CA VAL A 51 -15.15 -13.42 -20.68
C VAL A 51 -16.34 -12.58 -20.26
N TYR A 52 -17.08 -12.08 -21.24
CA TYR A 52 -18.24 -11.20 -21.03
C TYR A 52 -19.55 -11.92 -21.40
N ASP A 53 -20.65 -11.53 -20.76
CA ASP A 53 -22.00 -11.94 -21.19
C ASP A 53 -22.52 -11.08 -22.35
N ASP A 54 -23.74 -11.37 -22.81
CA ASP A 54 -24.43 -10.65 -23.89
C ASP A 54 -24.84 -9.21 -23.51
N LYS A 55 -24.70 -8.84 -22.23
CA LYS A 55 -24.91 -7.48 -21.70
C LYS A 55 -23.58 -6.77 -21.40
N SER A 56 -22.46 -7.32 -21.86
CA SER A 56 -21.12 -6.77 -21.66
C SER A 56 -20.66 -6.76 -20.20
N ASN A 57 -21.27 -7.57 -19.32
CA ASN A 57 -20.76 -7.76 -17.96
C ASN A 57 -19.63 -8.78 -17.93
N LEU A 58 -18.55 -8.48 -17.24
CA LEU A 58 -17.40 -9.38 -17.07
C LEU A 58 -17.78 -10.57 -16.19
N CYS A 59 -17.91 -11.76 -16.76
CA CYS A 59 -18.33 -12.97 -16.05
C CYS A 59 -17.15 -13.80 -15.52
N PHE A 60 -16.05 -13.87 -16.28
CA PHE A 60 -14.86 -14.60 -15.87
C PHE A 60 -13.59 -13.86 -16.23
N VAL A 61 -12.59 -13.98 -15.36
CA VAL A 61 -11.19 -13.72 -15.73
C VAL A 61 -10.38 -14.97 -15.48
N LEU A 62 -9.87 -15.56 -16.56
CA LEU A 62 -9.14 -16.83 -16.55
C LEU A 62 -7.65 -16.53 -16.46
N GLN A 63 -7.03 -16.88 -15.33
CA GLN A 63 -5.61 -16.60 -15.11
C GLN A 63 -4.71 -17.42 -16.05
N PRO A 64 -3.43 -17.04 -16.22
CA PRO A 64 -2.49 -17.79 -17.06
C PRO A 64 -2.39 -19.29 -16.74
N MET A 65 -2.48 -19.69 -15.47
CA MET A 65 -2.49 -21.10 -15.07
C MET A 65 -3.73 -21.86 -15.52
N TYR A 66 -4.87 -21.19 -15.72
CA TYR A 66 -6.08 -21.83 -16.27
C TYR A 66 -5.79 -22.42 -17.66
N GLN A 67 -4.95 -21.75 -18.45
CA GLN A 67 -4.61 -22.19 -19.81
C GLN A 67 -3.74 -23.46 -19.82
N SER A 68 -3.02 -23.70 -18.71
CA SER A 68 -2.24 -24.93 -18.51
C SER A 68 -3.05 -26.02 -17.81
N SER A 69 -4.01 -25.64 -16.96
CA SER A 69 -4.87 -26.54 -16.19
C SER A 69 -6.26 -25.91 -16.00
N ALA A 70 -7.21 -26.31 -16.84
CA ALA A 70 -8.53 -25.69 -16.90
C ALA A 70 -9.39 -26.07 -15.68
N ASN A 71 -9.29 -25.26 -14.62
CA ASN A 71 -10.12 -25.38 -13.43
C ASN A 71 -10.56 -23.99 -12.96
N LEU A 72 -11.86 -23.71 -13.08
CA LEU A 72 -12.44 -22.40 -12.74
C LEU A 72 -12.33 -22.08 -11.25
N ASP A 73 -12.42 -23.10 -10.40
CA ASP A 73 -12.34 -22.90 -8.95
C ASP A 73 -10.94 -22.56 -8.49
N LEU A 74 -9.91 -23.06 -9.19
CA LEU A 74 -8.51 -22.83 -8.82
C LEU A 74 -7.88 -21.60 -9.48
N TYR A 75 -8.33 -21.25 -10.70
CA TYR A 75 -7.64 -20.29 -11.57
C TYR A 75 -8.56 -19.30 -12.30
N ALA A 76 -9.81 -19.12 -11.86
CA ALA A 76 -10.69 -18.10 -12.43
C ALA A 76 -11.29 -17.18 -11.36
N PHE A 77 -11.31 -15.89 -11.68
CA PHE A 77 -12.21 -14.94 -11.04
C PHE A 77 -13.57 -15.11 -11.72
N GLN A 78 -14.64 -15.12 -10.93
CA GLN A 78 -15.98 -15.43 -11.42
C GLN A 78 -16.98 -14.42 -10.87
N TYR A 79 -17.93 -13.98 -11.70
CA TYR A 79 -18.89 -12.93 -11.38
C TYR A 79 -20.29 -13.26 -11.87
N LYS A 80 -21.32 -12.79 -11.15
CA LYS A 80 -22.71 -12.83 -11.61
C LYS A 80 -23.42 -11.53 -11.26
N TYR A 81 -24.36 -11.15 -12.12
CA TYR A 81 -25.02 -9.86 -12.09
C TYR A 81 -26.54 -10.01 -11.99
N ASP A 82 -27.21 -9.02 -11.40
CA ASP A 82 -28.68 -8.93 -11.41
C ASP A 82 -29.19 -8.28 -12.72
N GLY A 83 -30.52 -8.14 -12.84
CA GLY A 83 -31.15 -7.50 -14.00
C GLY A 83 -30.80 -6.02 -14.20
N ARG A 84 -30.14 -5.38 -13.22
CA ARG A 84 -29.66 -3.99 -13.25
C ARG A 84 -28.14 -3.90 -13.46
N ASN A 85 -27.49 -5.00 -13.87
CA ASN A 85 -26.04 -5.11 -14.08
C ASN A 85 -25.21 -4.84 -12.82
N ARG A 86 -25.76 -5.07 -11.62
CA ARG A 86 -25.00 -4.98 -10.36
C ARG A 86 -24.44 -6.36 -10.02
N CYS A 87 -23.15 -6.44 -9.67
CA CYS A 87 -22.51 -7.68 -9.28
C CYS A 87 -23.09 -8.17 -7.95
N ILE A 88 -23.84 -9.28 -7.96
CA ILE A 88 -24.49 -9.86 -6.77
C ILE A 88 -23.74 -11.08 -6.22
N TRP A 89 -22.75 -11.55 -6.96
CA TRP A 89 -21.96 -12.72 -6.61
C TRP A 89 -20.58 -12.59 -7.24
N LYS A 90 -19.53 -12.83 -6.45
CA LYS A 90 -18.16 -12.92 -6.97
C LYS A 90 -17.37 -14.04 -6.28
N LYS A 91 -16.38 -14.61 -6.96
CA LYS A 91 -15.50 -15.64 -6.40
C LYS A 91 -14.06 -15.41 -6.87
N LEU A 92 -13.12 -15.41 -5.93
CA LEU A 92 -11.69 -15.37 -6.22
C LEU A 92 -11.16 -16.80 -6.42
N PRO A 93 -10.11 -17.00 -7.24
CA PRO A 93 -9.49 -18.30 -7.43
C PRO A 93 -9.02 -18.91 -6.10
N GLY A 94 -9.44 -20.13 -5.78
CA GLY A 94 -9.07 -20.85 -4.56
C GLY A 94 -9.86 -20.43 -3.31
N ALA A 95 -10.82 -19.51 -3.41
CA ALA A 95 -11.66 -19.08 -2.29
C ALA A 95 -13.15 -19.42 -2.51
N GLY A 96 -13.92 -19.42 -1.44
CA GLY A 96 -15.38 -19.40 -1.48
C GLY A 96 -15.90 -18.10 -2.10
N TYR A 97 -17.12 -18.14 -2.60
CA TYR A 97 -17.73 -16.96 -3.18
C TYR A 97 -18.16 -15.94 -2.12
N MET A 98 -18.43 -14.72 -2.55
CA MET A 98 -19.07 -13.65 -1.81
C MET A 98 -20.40 -13.31 -2.48
N GLU A 99 -21.46 -13.24 -1.70
CA GLU A 99 -22.78 -12.77 -2.14
C GLU A 99 -22.98 -11.32 -1.70
N MET A 100 -23.67 -10.52 -2.53
CA MET A 100 -23.92 -9.09 -2.32
C MET A 100 -25.38 -8.79 -2.60
N VAL A 101 -26.01 -8.03 -1.68
CA VAL A 101 -27.42 -7.63 -1.76
C VAL A 101 -27.51 -6.12 -1.74
N TYR A 102 -28.28 -5.55 -2.66
CA TYR A 102 -28.43 -4.11 -2.81
C TYR A 102 -29.87 -3.67 -2.55
N ASP A 103 -30.03 -2.45 -2.04
CA ASP A 103 -31.35 -1.82 -1.94
C ASP A 103 -31.80 -1.19 -3.28
N ASN A 104 -32.94 -0.52 -3.26
CA ASN A 104 -33.51 0.15 -4.44
C ASN A 104 -32.68 1.37 -4.89
N ALA A 105 -31.85 1.92 -4.00
CA ALA A 105 -30.95 3.05 -4.27
C ALA A 105 -29.53 2.60 -4.68
N ASP A 106 -29.36 1.33 -5.07
CA ASP A 106 -28.09 0.74 -5.51
C ASP A 106 -26.98 0.71 -4.46
N ARG A 107 -27.37 0.76 -3.18
CA ARG A 107 -26.44 0.65 -2.05
C ARG A 107 -26.34 -0.78 -1.59
N LEU A 108 -25.12 -1.26 -1.37
CA LEU A 108 -24.87 -2.57 -0.79
C LEU A 108 -25.40 -2.59 0.65
N VAL A 109 -26.39 -3.42 0.96
CA VAL A 109 -27.00 -3.51 2.30
C VAL A 109 -26.66 -4.79 3.04
N PHE A 110 -26.32 -5.86 2.32
CA PHE A 110 -25.76 -7.08 2.91
C PHE A 110 -24.66 -7.69 2.05
N SER A 111 -23.70 -8.34 2.70
CA SER A 111 -22.75 -9.23 2.04
C SER A 111 -22.50 -10.48 2.88
N GLN A 112 -22.16 -11.59 2.24
CA GLN A 112 -21.79 -12.83 2.91
C GLN A 112 -20.62 -13.49 2.18
N ASP A 113 -19.49 -13.65 2.86
CA ASP A 113 -18.31 -14.36 2.37
C ASP A 113 -18.37 -15.88 2.63
N GLY A 114 -17.33 -16.61 2.21
CA GLY A 114 -17.26 -18.06 2.35
C GLY A 114 -17.29 -18.53 3.81
N ASN A 115 -16.52 -17.86 4.68
CA ASN A 115 -16.45 -18.20 6.10
C ASN A 115 -17.78 -17.93 6.82
N GLN A 116 -18.42 -16.79 6.58
CA GLN A 116 -19.70 -16.43 7.17
C GLN A 116 -20.81 -17.41 6.77
N ARG A 117 -20.78 -17.88 5.52
CA ARG A 117 -21.72 -18.89 5.00
C ARG A 117 -21.50 -20.28 5.56
N ALA A 118 -20.26 -20.64 5.88
CA ALA A 118 -19.93 -21.91 6.51
C ALA A 118 -20.42 -22.01 7.97
N LEU A 119 -20.81 -20.89 8.59
CA LEU A 119 -21.40 -20.89 9.93
C LEU A 119 -22.87 -21.33 9.89
N THR A 120 -23.23 -22.25 10.77
CA THR A 120 -24.62 -22.74 10.93
C THR A 120 -25.60 -21.64 11.33
N SER A 121 -25.10 -20.55 11.91
CA SER A 121 -25.89 -19.38 12.30
C SER A 121 -26.31 -18.49 11.12
N GLY A 122 -25.82 -18.72 9.89
CA GLY A 122 -26.21 -17.94 8.71
C GLY A 122 -25.83 -16.47 8.83
N ASN A 123 -24.56 -16.17 9.14
CA ASN A 123 -24.10 -14.80 9.39
C ASN A 123 -23.95 -13.99 8.10
N TRP A 124 -24.21 -12.69 8.18
CA TRP A 124 -24.08 -11.70 7.11
C TRP A 124 -23.43 -10.43 7.65
N THR A 125 -22.62 -9.76 6.83
CA THR A 125 -22.30 -8.35 7.06
C THR A 125 -23.47 -7.50 6.57
N TYR A 126 -23.85 -6.47 7.32
CA TYR A 126 -24.85 -5.48 6.92
C TYR A 126 -24.26 -4.07 6.89
N TYR A 127 -24.93 -3.20 6.13
CA TYR A 127 -24.56 -1.80 5.97
C TYR A 127 -25.81 -0.92 6.07
N LYS A 128 -25.72 0.18 6.84
CA LYS A 128 -26.77 1.19 6.95
C LYS A 128 -26.23 2.54 6.51
N TYR A 129 -27.12 3.33 5.92
CA TYR A 129 -26.79 4.64 5.35
C TYR A 129 -27.77 5.68 5.86
N ASP A 130 -27.32 6.94 5.91
CA ASP A 130 -28.20 8.08 6.08
C ASP A 130 -28.93 8.45 4.76
N GLY A 131 -29.77 9.48 4.83
CA GLY A 131 -30.49 10.01 3.66
C GLY A 131 -29.60 10.67 2.60
N LEU A 132 -28.29 10.84 2.87
CA LEU A 132 -27.29 11.40 1.95
C LEU A 132 -26.36 10.31 1.38
N ASN A 133 -26.71 9.03 1.55
CA ASN A 133 -25.95 7.87 1.09
C ASN A 133 -24.56 7.72 1.74
N ARG A 134 -24.37 8.25 2.96
CA ARG A 134 -23.14 8.04 3.74
C ARG A 134 -23.35 6.86 4.69
N LEU A 135 -22.33 6.01 4.82
CA LEU A 135 -22.37 4.81 5.67
C LEU A 135 -22.42 5.22 7.15
N THR A 136 -23.52 4.96 7.85
CA THR A 136 -23.67 5.29 9.28
C THR A 136 -23.36 4.12 10.19
N GLU A 137 -23.53 2.88 9.72
CA GLU A 137 -23.28 1.69 10.52
C GLU A 137 -22.91 0.49 9.63
N GLN A 138 -21.94 -0.28 10.10
CA GLN A 138 -21.57 -1.58 9.54
C GLN A 138 -21.48 -2.59 10.68
N GLY A 139 -21.99 -3.80 10.46
CA GLY A 139 -21.91 -4.86 11.46
C GLY A 139 -22.17 -6.24 10.88
N THR A 140 -22.29 -7.24 11.75
CA THR A 140 -22.77 -8.58 11.38
C THR A 140 -24.17 -8.83 11.93
N CYS A 141 -24.94 -9.66 11.25
CA CYS A 141 -26.27 -10.11 11.67
C CYS A 141 -26.56 -11.53 11.20
N THR A 142 -27.63 -12.14 11.70
CA THR A 142 -28.09 -13.48 11.30
C THR A 142 -29.21 -13.37 10.26
N ASN A 143 -29.15 -14.19 9.22
CA ASN A 143 -30.21 -14.37 8.21
C ASN A 143 -30.72 -13.07 7.55
N LYS A 144 -29.82 -12.09 7.30
CA LYS A 144 -30.16 -10.76 6.75
C LYS A 144 -31.17 -9.97 7.60
N VAL A 145 -31.28 -10.26 8.90
CA VAL A 145 -32.14 -9.53 9.86
C VAL A 145 -31.28 -8.68 10.79
N THR A 146 -31.22 -7.37 10.56
CA THR A 146 -30.33 -6.44 11.31
C THR A 146 -30.64 -6.29 12.80
N THR A 147 -31.71 -6.91 13.30
CA THR A 147 -32.09 -6.98 14.72
C THR A 147 -31.82 -8.36 15.35
N SER A 148 -31.35 -9.35 14.58
CA SER A 148 -31.10 -10.71 15.05
C SER A 148 -29.62 -11.06 14.92
N GLY A 149 -29.02 -11.58 15.99
CA GLY A 149 -27.59 -11.92 16.01
C GLY A 149 -26.66 -10.72 15.73
N THR A 150 -27.14 -9.51 16.02
CA THR A 150 -26.47 -8.27 15.59
C THR A 150 -25.24 -7.97 16.42
N ASN A 151 -24.12 -7.77 15.74
CA ASN A 151 -22.91 -7.21 16.32
C ASN A 151 -22.48 -5.99 15.49
N VAL A 152 -22.59 -4.80 16.10
CA VAL A 152 -22.19 -3.55 15.45
C VAL A 152 -20.66 -3.49 15.46
N LEU A 153 -20.07 -3.35 14.27
CA LEU A 153 -18.61 -3.30 14.11
C LEU A 153 -18.13 -1.85 14.05
N VAL A 154 -18.75 -1.02 13.20
CA VAL A 154 -18.38 0.38 13.01
C VAL A 154 -19.63 1.25 12.99
N GLN A 155 -19.57 2.42 13.63
CA GLN A 155 -20.59 3.47 13.53
C GLN A 155 -19.92 4.80 13.12
N HIS A 156 -20.64 5.60 12.34
CA HIS A 156 -20.20 6.91 11.88
C HIS A 156 -21.27 7.96 12.18
N PHE A 157 -20.81 9.11 12.63
CA PHE A 157 -21.63 10.29 12.89
C PHE A 157 -21.11 11.43 12.03
N TYR A 158 -22.04 12.17 11.43
CA TYR A 158 -21.72 13.23 10.49
C TYR A 158 -22.32 14.57 10.93
N ASP A 159 -21.80 15.63 10.34
CA ASP A 159 -22.32 17.00 10.32
C ASP A 159 -22.28 17.80 11.63
N SER A 160 -22.45 17.16 12.78
CA SER A 160 -22.53 17.83 14.09
C SER A 160 -21.90 17.01 15.21
N TYR A 161 -21.73 17.64 16.38
CA TYR A 161 -21.21 17.00 17.58
C TYR A 161 -22.32 16.46 18.52
N ALA A 162 -23.53 16.27 17.99
CA ALA A 162 -24.65 15.69 18.73
C ALA A 162 -24.39 14.24 19.18
N PHE A 163 -23.42 13.55 18.57
CA PHE A 163 -22.95 12.22 18.98
C PHE A 163 -22.49 12.18 20.44
N ARG A 164 -22.16 13.33 21.05
CA ARG A 164 -21.80 13.45 22.48
C ARG A 164 -22.89 12.98 23.43
N SER A 165 -24.14 12.93 22.98
CA SER A 165 -25.26 12.34 23.74
C SER A 165 -25.28 10.82 23.72
N GLN A 166 -24.48 10.19 22.84
CA GLN A 166 -24.42 8.73 22.70
C GLN A 166 -23.54 8.12 23.79
N ALA A 167 -23.90 6.92 24.22
CA ALA A 167 -23.14 6.19 25.23
C ALA A 167 -21.67 5.99 24.79
N GLY A 168 -20.74 6.23 25.73
CA GLY A 168 -19.29 6.12 25.52
C GLY A 168 -18.58 7.42 25.16
N PHE A 169 -19.29 8.41 24.61
CA PHE A 169 -18.78 9.77 24.49
C PHE A 169 -19.09 10.55 25.78
N ASN A 170 -18.06 10.93 26.54
CA ASN A 170 -18.23 11.84 27.68
C ASN A 170 -17.86 13.28 27.32
N ASN A 171 -18.61 14.23 27.87
CA ASN A 171 -18.49 15.64 27.51
C ASN A 171 -17.17 16.29 27.94
N SER A 172 -16.44 15.71 28.90
CA SER A 172 -15.17 16.25 29.37
C SER A 172 -14.02 15.97 28.39
N ASN A 173 -13.96 14.77 27.83
CA ASN A 173 -12.90 14.38 26.88
C ASN A 173 -13.30 14.67 25.42
N PHE A 174 -14.60 14.62 25.11
CA PHE A 174 -15.15 14.99 23.82
C PHE A 174 -15.92 16.32 23.95
N PRO A 175 -15.22 17.47 23.88
CA PRO A 175 -15.87 18.77 24.00
C PRO A 175 -16.85 19.05 22.86
N ASP A 176 -17.78 19.96 23.08
CA ASP A 176 -18.60 20.47 21.98
C ASP A 176 -17.81 21.37 21.05
N ASP A 177 -18.27 21.52 19.82
CA ASP A 177 -17.79 22.54 18.89
C ASP A 177 -18.95 23.11 18.08
N ALA A 178 -19.42 24.27 18.53
CA ALA A 178 -20.52 25.01 17.93
C ALA A 178 -20.11 25.83 16.68
N SER A 179 -18.86 25.73 16.21
CA SER A 179 -18.40 26.50 15.04
C SER A 179 -19.12 26.13 13.74
N GLY A 180 -19.70 24.93 13.68
CA GLY A 180 -20.34 24.38 12.46
C GLY A 180 -19.35 23.87 11.41
N ASN A 181 -18.03 23.90 11.68
CA ASN A 181 -16.99 23.49 10.73
C ASN A 181 -17.05 22.00 10.35
N GLY A 182 -17.68 21.16 11.18
CA GLY A 182 -17.88 19.73 10.93
C GLY A 182 -19.03 19.40 9.96
N LYS A 183 -19.80 20.40 9.49
CA LYS A 183 -20.95 20.16 8.60
C LYS A 183 -20.50 19.52 7.28
N GLY A 184 -21.15 18.43 6.87
CA GLY A 184 -20.81 17.64 5.69
C GLY A 184 -19.70 16.60 5.93
N ALA A 185 -18.99 16.66 7.06
CA ALA A 185 -17.87 15.80 7.38
C ALA A 185 -18.21 14.74 8.43
N LEU A 186 -17.34 13.73 8.56
CA LEU A 186 -17.40 12.72 9.62
C LEU A 186 -16.95 13.37 10.94
N THR A 187 -17.84 13.54 11.90
CA THR A 187 -17.54 14.21 13.17
C THR A 187 -17.19 13.22 14.28
N ALA A 188 -17.65 11.97 14.20
CA ALA A 188 -17.20 10.89 15.07
C ALA A 188 -17.31 9.51 14.42
N SER A 189 -16.51 8.58 14.93
CA SER A 189 -16.59 7.16 14.60
C SER A 189 -16.46 6.31 15.86
N VAL A 190 -17.02 5.11 15.81
CA VAL A 190 -16.90 4.12 16.87
C VAL A 190 -16.51 2.81 16.23
N ALA A 191 -15.41 2.22 16.67
CA ALA A 191 -14.95 0.91 16.23
C ALA A 191 -15.00 -0.08 17.39
N THR A 192 -15.70 -1.20 17.20
CA THR A 192 -15.72 -2.29 18.19
C THR A 192 -14.37 -2.99 18.20
N VAL A 193 -13.86 -3.28 19.40
CA VAL A 193 -12.65 -4.10 19.61
C VAL A 193 -13.03 -5.55 19.38
N LEU A 194 -12.54 -6.13 18.28
CA LEU A 194 -12.93 -7.45 17.81
C LEU A 194 -12.61 -8.53 18.86
N GLY A 195 -13.58 -9.40 19.13
CA GLY A 195 -13.49 -10.42 20.19
C GLY A 195 -13.90 -9.93 21.58
N SER A 196 -14.41 -8.70 21.71
CA SER A 196 -14.91 -8.15 22.97
C SER A 196 -16.12 -7.22 22.75
N SER A 197 -16.71 -6.72 23.85
CA SER A 197 -17.71 -5.65 23.82
C SER A 197 -17.11 -4.24 23.94
N ASN A 198 -15.78 -4.12 24.07
CA ASN A 198 -15.10 -2.83 24.18
C ASN A 198 -15.15 -2.08 22.85
N LYS A 199 -15.08 -0.75 22.93
CA LYS A 199 -15.17 0.13 21.77
C LYS A 199 -14.11 1.23 21.85
N ILE A 200 -13.64 1.63 20.68
CA ILE A 200 -12.75 2.77 20.45
C ILE A 200 -13.62 3.89 19.87
N TYR A 201 -13.74 4.98 20.62
CA TYR A 201 -14.50 6.17 20.27
C TYR A 201 -13.56 7.23 19.74
N THR A 202 -13.83 7.74 18.54
CA THR A 202 -13.02 8.80 17.91
C THR A 202 -13.91 9.98 17.54
N ALA A 203 -13.45 11.20 17.81
CA ALA A 203 -14.08 12.43 17.37
C ALA A 203 -13.10 13.27 16.55
N TYR A 204 -13.60 13.91 15.50
CA TYR A 204 -12.84 14.76 14.59
C TYR A 204 -13.37 16.19 14.68
N TYR A 205 -12.46 17.13 14.93
CA TYR A 205 -12.77 18.55 15.05
C TYR A 205 -12.13 19.32 13.93
N TYR A 206 -12.88 20.25 13.35
CA TYR A 206 -12.49 20.90 12.11
C TYR A 206 -12.20 22.39 12.32
N ASP A 207 -11.14 22.90 11.68
CA ASP A 207 -10.93 24.34 11.59
C ASP A 207 -11.92 25.00 10.62
N ILE A 208 -11.95 26.35 10.59
CA ILE A 208 -12.80 27.14 9.69
C ILE A 208 -12.60 26.83 8.21
N LYS A 209 -11.45 26.23 7.88
CA LYS A 209 -11.11 25.84 6.55
C LYS A 209 -11.53 24.37 6.30
N GLY A 210 -12.18 23.63 7.20
CA GLY A 210 -12.58 22.23 7.05
C GLY A 210 -11.44 21.18 7.13
N ARG A 211 -10.28 21.48 7.72
CA ARG A 211 -9.24 20.47 8.03
C ARG A 211 -9.51 19.92 9.41
N VAL A 212 -9.15 18.66 9.65
CA VAL A 212 -9.08 18.12 11.01
C VAL A 212 -8.01 18.87 11.80
N ALA A 213 -8.41 19.74 12.71
CA ALA A 213 -7.53 20.48 13.61
C ALA A 213 -7.31 19.75 14.93
N LYS A 214 -8.20 18.83 15.30
CA LYS A 214 -8.04 17.98 16.47
C LYS A 214 -8.73 16.64 16.25
N THR A 215 -8.10 15.57 16.71
CA THR A 215 -8.71 14.24 16.85
C THR A 215 -8.61 13.84 18.32
N VAL A 216 -9.70 13.31 18.88
CA VAL A 216 -9.70 12.68 20.20
C VAL A 216 -10.11 11.24 20.02
N GLN A 217 -9.28 10.30 20.45
CA GLN A 217 -9.57 8.87 20.39
C GLN A 217 -9.42 8.25 21.78
N SER A 218 -10.38 7.45 22.23
CA SER A 218 -10.21 6.63 23.44
C SER A 218 -9.30 5.44 23.15
N ASN A 219 -8.49 4.98 24.11
CA ASN A 219 -7.63 3.80 23.93
C ASN A 219 -7.98 2.62 24.83
N LEU A 220 -7.37 1.47 24.53
CA LEU A 220 -7.63 0.18 25.19
C LEU A 220 -7.21 0.14 26.67
N LEU A 221 -6.42 1.11 27.13
CA LEU A 221 -5.98 1.23 28.51
C LEU A 221 -6.82 2.24 29.32
N GLY A 222 -8.00 2.61 28.80
CA GLY A 222 -8.97 3.44 29.51
C GLY A 222 -8.63 4.94 29.55
N GLY A 223 -7.72 5.40 28.68
CA GLY A 223 -7.46 6.82 28.48
C GLY A 223 -7.71 7.27 27.04
N TYR A 224 -7.01 8.30 26.60
CA TYR A 224 -7.21 8.98 25.33
C TYR A 224 -5.90 9.34 24.65
N ASP A 225 -5.93 9.26 23.32
CA ASP A 225 -4.94 9.77 22.38
C ASP A 225 -5.53 10.99 21.67
N VAL A 226 -4.93 12.16 21.92
CA VAL A 226 -5.37 13.43 21.35
C VAL A 226 -4.29 13.96 20.43
N THR A 227 -4.64 14.17 19.17
CA THR A 227 -3.78 14.85 18.19
C THR A 227 -4.37 16.21 17.89
N ALA A 228 -3.61 17.29 18.06
CA ALA A 228 -4.01 18.65 17.69
C ALA A 228 -3.03 19.21 16.66
N THR A 229 -3.54 19.76 15.56
CA THR A 229 -2.72 20.30 14.47
C THR A 229 -3.02 21.78 14.26
N ILE A 230 -1.98 22.59 14.36
CA ILE A 230 -2.01 23.98 13.89
C ILE A 230 -1.39 23.97 12.50
N TYR A 231 -2.05 24.60 11.54
CA TYR A 231 -1.59 24.64 10.15
C TYR A 231 -1.01 26.00 9.78
N THR A 232 -0.05 25.99 8.86
CA THR A 232 0.47 27.18 8.18
C THR A 232 -0.62 27.83 7.31
N PHE A 233 -0.36 29.07 6.87
CA PHE A 233 -1.24 29.75 5.92
C PHE A 233 -1.46 28.95 4.62
N THR A 234 -0.43 28.26 4.14
CA THR A 234 -0.49 27.46 2.91
C THR A 234 -1.15 26.11 3.11
N ASP A 235 -1.47 25.69 4.34
CA ASP A 235 -2.13 24.44 4.70
C ASP A 235 -1.22 23.23 4.99
N LYS A 236 0.06 23.47 5.27
CA LYS A 236 0.95 22.45 5.86
C LYS A 236 0.79 22.41 7.39
N PRO A 237 1.05 21.29 8.09
CA PRO A 237 1.18 21.31 9.54
C PRO A 237 2.29 22.28 9.96
N ALA A 238 2.00 23.22 10.86
CA ALA A 238 3.00 24.07 11.51
C ALA A 238 3.45 23.45 12.83
N THR A 239 2.47 23.01 13.64
CA THR A 239 2.71 22.19 14.82
C THR A 239 1.71 21.05 14.88
N VAL A 240 2.15 19.93 15.45
CA VAL A 240 1.29 18.80 15.81
C VAL A 240 1.59 18.45 17.25
N THR A 241 0.59 18.46 18.13
CA THR A 241 0.71 18.07 19.53
C THR A 241 -0.02 16.75 19.73
N HIS A 242 0.67 15.78 20.31
CA HIS A 242 0.06 14.54 20.76
C HIS A 242 -0.01 14.53 22.29
N THR A 243 -1.16 14.16 22.83
CA THR A 243 -1.34 13.92 24.27
C THR A 243 -1.93 12.54 24.46
N HIS A 244 -1.17 11.68 25.12
CA HIS A 244 -1.54 10.32 25.47
C HIS A 244 -1.83 10.23 26.97
N THR A 245 -2.95 9.61 27.30
CA THR A 245 -3.36 9.27 28.67
C THR A 245 -3.77 7.80 28.73
N ALA A 246 -3.56 7.17 29.89
CA ALA A 246 -4.02 5.82 30.19
C ALA A 246 -4.34 5.70 31.68
N SER A 247 -5.28 4.82 32.05
CA SER A 247 -5.78 4.71 33.43
C SER A 247 -4.66 4.35 34.41
N GLY A 248 -4.48 5.18 35.44
CA GLY A 248 -3.42 5.01 36.45
C GLY A 248 -2.00 5.17 35.92
N LYS A 249 -1.80 5.77 34.73
CA LYS A 249 -0.49 6.00 34.11
C LYS A 249 -0.19 7.49 33.95
N PRO A 250 1.10 7.89 33.91
CA PRO A 250 1.47 9.27 33.63
C PRO A 250 0.98 9.73 32.25
N THR A 251 0.46 10.95 32.19
CA THR A 251 0.15 11.63 30.92
C THR A 251 1.44 11.93 30.17
N ARG A 252 1.42 11.74 28.85
CA ARG A 252 2.53 12.08 27.96
C ARG A 252 2.05 13.10 26.95
N THR A 253 2.80 14.19 26.83
CA THR A 253 2.57 15.21 25.82
C THR A 253 3.85 15.42 25.05
N GLU A 254 3.74 15.33 23.73
CA GLU A 254 4.80 15.66 22.78
C GLU A 254 4.29 16.70 21.77
N MET A 255 5.23 17.43 21.16
CA MET A 255 4.92 18.39 20.11
C MET A 255 5.96 18.35 19.01
N TYR A 256 5.48 18.24 17.77
CA TYR A 256 6.25 18.43 16.56
C TYR A 256 6.09 19.87 16.06
N THR A 257 7.18 20.48 15.61
CA THR A 257 7.19 21.76 14.90
C THR A 257 7.84 21.56 13.54
N TYR A 258 7.17 22.03 12.49
CA TYR A 258 7.61 21.86 11.10
C TYR A 258 7.97 23.21 10.51
N SER A 259 9.11 23.26 9.80
CA SER A 259 9.47 24.41 8.97
C SER A 259 9.61 24.01 7.51
N TYR A 260 9.30 24.94 6.61
CA TYR A 260 9.27 24.71 5.16
C TYR A 260 10.07 25.77 4.44
N ASN A 261 10.60 25.44 3.26
CA ASN A 261 11.19 26.45 2.39
C ASN A 261 10.11 27.27 1.66
N HIS A 262 10.54 28.26 0.89
CA HIS A 262 9.67 29.13 0.10
C HIS A 262 8.78 28.38 -0.92
N ALA A 263 9.09 27.11 -1.22
CA ALA A 263 8.32 26.23 -2.09
C ALA A 263 7.51 25.16 -1.32
N ASP A 264 7.23 25.39 -0.03
CA ASP A 264 6.44 24.48 0.85
C ASP A 264 7.04 23.07 1.04
N ARG A 265 8.33 22.87 0.74
CA ARG A 265 9.05 21.60 1.01
C ARG A 265 9.59 21.60 2.43
N LEU A 266 9.44 20.47 3.13
CA LEU A 266 9.80 20.31 4.53
C LEU A 266 11.31 20.51 4.75
N LEU A 267 11.72 21.49 5.55
CA LEU A 267 13.12 21.75 5.87
C LEU A 267 13.55 21.14 7.20
N LYS A 268 12.70 21.20 8.22
CA LYS A 268 13.05 20.73 9.56
C LYS A 268 11.82 20.23 10.30
N VAL A 269 12.02 19.17 11.06
CA VAL A 269 11.10 18.65 12.06
C VAL A 269 11.78 18.74 13.42
N GLU A 270 11.22 19.52 14.32
CA GLU A 270 11.64 19.59 15.71
C GLU A 270 10.64 18.83 16.57
N HIS A 271 11.13 18.13 17.59
CA HIS A 271 10.31 17.32 18.49
C HIS A 271 10.57 17.73 19.95
N THR A 272 9.51 18.04 20.69
CA THR A 272 9.55 18.43 22.10
C THR A 272 8.86 17.37 22.95
N LEU A 273 9.60 16.75 23.87
CA LEU A 273 9.09 15.75 24.80
C LEU A 273 9.55 16.10 26.23
N GLY A 274 8.61 16.16 27.18
CA GLY A 274 8.95 16.47 28.58
C GLY A 274 9.61 17.84 28.78
N GLY A 275 9.36 18.79 27.88
CA GLY A 275 9.98 20.12 27.88
C GLY A 275 11.33 20.19 27.13
N THR A 276 11.95 19.05 26.80
CA THR A 276 13.18 19.01 26.00
C THR A 276 12.85 19.04 24.52
N LYS A 277 13.37 20.06 23.82
CA LYS A 277 13.23 20.21 22.36
C LYS A 277 14.50 19.75 21.66
N ILE A 278 14.35 18.92 20.62
CA ILE A 278 15.43 18.45 19.76
C ILE A 278 15.07 18.65 18.28
N THR A 279 16.08 18.65 17.39
CA THR A 279 15.83 18.54 15.96
C THR A 279 15.74 17.06 15.58
N LEU A 280 14.56 16.57 15.26
CA LEU A 280 14.34 15.17 14.91
C LEU A 280 14.95 14.87 13.53
N ALA A 281 14.64 15.72 12.55
CA ALA A 281 15.16 15.62 11.19
C ALA A 281 15.34 17.00 10.54
N ASP A 282 16.39 17.10 9.73
CA ASP A 282 16.75 18.27 8.91
C ASP A 282 16.94 17.84 7.46
N TYR A 283 16.41 18.62 6.52
CA TYR A 283 16.30 18.28 5.11
C TYR A 283 16.93 19.36 4.22
N ALA A 284 17.62 18.94 3.18
CA ALA A 284 18.07 19.81 2.09
C ALA A 284 17.66 19.20 0.75
N TYR A 285 17.41 20.06 -0.24
CA TYR A 285 16.97 19.66 -1.58
C TYR A 285 17.90 20.21 -2.64
N ASP A 286 18.03 19.49 -3.74
CA ASP A 286 18.75 19.99 -4.91
C ASP A 286 17.93 21.01 -5.71
N ASN A 287 18.52 21.58 -6.76
CA ASN A 287 17.86 22.60 -7.60
C ASN A 287 16.63 22.04 -8.36
N LEU A 288 16.48 20.72 -8.47
CA LEU A 288 15.32 20.04 -9.06
C LEU A 288 14.27 19.67 -8.00
N GLY A 289 14.51 20.00 -6.73
CA GLY A 289 13.60 19.72 -5.63
C GLY A 289 13.62 18.28 -5.11
N ARG A 290 14.61 17.48 -5.50
CA ARG A 290 14.81 16.13 -4.95
C ARG A 290 15.55 16.22 -3.63
N LEU A 291 15.29 15.28 -2.72
CA LEU A 291 15.97 15.22 -1.42
C LEU A 291 17.47 15.08 -1.66
N GLN A 292 18.27 16.05 -1.25
CA GLN A 292 19.72 16.02 -1.38
C GLN A 292 20.38 15.47 -0.12
N SER A 293 19.86 15.82 1.05
CA SER A 293 20.35 15.27 2.30
C SER A 293 19.33 15.29 3.41
N LYS A 294 19.49 14.38 4.36
CA LYS A 294 18.73 14.28 5.60
C LYS A 294 19.68 14.07 6.78
N SER A 295 19.60 14.87 7.83
CA SER A 295 20.33 14.65 9.08
C SER A 295 19.39 14.44 10.25
N LEU A 296 19.79 13.56 11.18
CA LEU A 296 19.00 13.15 12.33
C LEU A 296 19.61 13.66 13.63
N HIS A 297 18.76 13.97 14.61
CA HIS A 297 19.15 14.49 15.92
C HIS A 297 20.00 15.78 15.88
N GLY A 298 19.75 16.65 14.89
CA GLY A 298 20.54 17.89 14.71
C GLY A 298 22.04 17.66 14.52
N SER A 299 22.46 16.43 14.18
CA SER A 299 23.85 16.02 14.12
C SER A 299 24.29 15.74 12.68
N ALA A 300 25.39 16.37 12.26
CA ALA A 300 25.99 16.13 10.95
C ALA A 300 26.58 14.71 10.84
N THR A 301 26.94 14.06 11.96
CA THR A 301 27.46 12.69 12.00
C THR A 301 26.46 11.69 11.44
N ASN A 302 25.17 11.96 11.62
CA ASN A 302 24.06 11.10 11.24
C ASN A 302 23.45 11.49 9.88
N LYS A 303 24.15 12.33 9.11
CA LYS A 303 23.69 12.82 7.81
C LYS A 303 23.78 11.74 6.75
N LEU A 304 22.70 11.58 5.99
CA LEU A 304 22.63 10.85 4.73
C LEU A 304 22.53 11.85 3.58
N THR A 305 23.27 11.60 2.51
CA THR A 305 23.15 12.30 1.22
C THR A 305 22.61 11.36 0.17
N TYR A 306 21.86 11.91 -0.78
CA TYR A 306 21.16 11.15 -1.81
C TYR A 306 21.62 11.61 -3.19
N ALA A 307 21.95 10.65 -4.05
CA ALA A 307 22.39 10.88 -5.41
C ALA A 307 21.41 10.24 -6.40
N TYR A 308 21.28 10.84 -7.58
CA TYR A 308 20.31 10.43 -8.59
C TYR A 308 20.96 10.43 -9.97
N ASN A 309 20.46 9.59 -10.88
CA ASN A 309 20.78 9.69 -12.31
C ASN A 309 19.93 10.78 -13.00
N VAL A 310 20.15 10.94 -14.30
CA VAL A 310 19.42 11.91 -15.14
C VAL A 310 17.92 11.60 -15.28
N ARG A 311 17.50 10.35 -15.07
CA ARG A 311 16.08 9.93 -15.02
C ARG A 311 15.44 10.20 -13.64
N GLY A 312 16.20 10.69 -12.67
CA GLY A 312 15.73 10.94 -11.31
C GLY A 312 15.64 9.70 -10.43
N TRP A 313 16.16 8.55 -10.87
CA TRP A 313 16.25 7.36 -10.04
C TRP A 313 17.39 7.49 -9.04
N LEU A 314 17.17 7.02 -7.81
CA LEU A 314 18.19 7.02 -6.77
C LEU A 314 19.35 6.11 -7.17
N THR A 315 20.57 6.63 -7.17
CA THR A 315 21.81 5.89 -7.45
C THR A 315 22.68 5.71 -6.23
N GLY A 316 22.44 6.47 -5.16
CA GLY A 316 23.16 6.25 -3.91
C GLY A 316 22.58 6.95 -2.71
N ILE A 317 22.81 6.35 -1.55
CA ILE A 317 22.63 6.90 -0.21
C ILE A 317 24.00 6.86 0.45
N SER A 318 24.50 7.97 0.98
CA SER A 318 25.84 8.02 1.57
C SER A 318 25.84 8.73 2.92
N GLY A 319 26.42 8.07 3.93
CA GLY A 319 26.61 8.61 5.26
C GLY A 319 27.70 7.86 6.01
N SER A 320 28.04 8.33 7.21
CA SER A 320 29.15 7.75 8.00
C SER A 320 28.85 6.34 8.53
N LYS A 321 27.57 6.03 8.80
CA LYS A 321 27.09 4.76 9.35
C LYS A 321 26.30 3.91 8.36
N PHE A 322 25.97 4.44 7.19
CA PHE A 322 25.27 3.67 6.17
C PHE A 322 25.59 4.23 4.79
N THR A 323 25.95 3.34 3.86
CA THR A 323 26.07 3.66 2.44
C THR A 323 25.38 2.61 1.60
N GLN A 324 24.77 3.03 0.49
CA GLN A 324 24.20 2.17 -0.53
C GLN A 324 24.46 2.80 -1.90
N ASN A 325 24.83 1.99 -2.88
CA ASN A 325 24.82 2.37 -4.30
C ASN A 325 23.86 1.46 -5.05
N LEU A 326 23.09 2.04 -5.96
CA LEU A 326 22.16 1.37 -6.83
C LEU A 326 22.60 1.57 -8.28
N TYR A 327 22.68 0.47 -9.01
CA TYR A 327 23.07 0.45 -10.40
C TYR A 327 21.92 -0.08 -11.25
N TYR A 328 21.67 0.56 -12.39
CA TYR A 328 20.61 0.20 -13.33
C TYR A 328 21.26 -0.21 -14.65
N ASN A 329 21.52 0.74 -15.54
CA ASN A 329 22.26 0.53 -16.79
C ASN A 329 23.79 0.54 -16.61
N THR A 330 24.26 0.72 -15.37
CA THR A 330 25.69 0.76 -15.00
C THR A 330 26.00 -0.35 -14.00
N GLY A 331 27.22 -0.37 -13.46
CA GLY A 331 27.63 -1.31 -12.42
C GLY A 331 28.06 -2.67 -12.96
N THR A 332 28.07 -3.67 -12.08
CA THR A 332 28.55 -5.03 -12.37
C THR A 332 27.45 -6.03 -12.72
N GLY A 333 26.18 -5.63 -12.63
CA GLY A 333 25.01 -6.42 -13.01
C GLY A 333 24.72 -6.36 -14.51
N THR A 334 23.69 -7.10 -14.94
CA THR A 334 23.18 -6.96 -16.33
C THR A 334 22.44 -5.65 -16.46
N ALA A 335 22.82 -4.80 -17.41
CA ALA A 335 22.24 -3.47 -17.58
C ALA A 335 20.70 -3.52 -17.67
N LYS A 336 20.06 -2.57 -16.97
CA LYS A 336 18.61 -2.40 -16.90
C LYS A 336 18.21 -0.97 -17.25
N TYR A 337 17.23 -0.86 -18.12
CA TYR A 337 16.71 0.40 -18.67
C TYR A 337 15.26 0.63 -18.26
N ASN A 338 14.50 -0.41 -17.89
CA ASN A 338 13.12 -0.27 -17.44
C ASN A 338 12.96 0.16 -15.95
N GLY A 339 14.04 0.64 -15.31
CA GLY A 339 14.07 1.05 -13.90
C GLY A 339 14.21 -0.11 -12.89
N SER A 340 14.45 -1.34 -13.35
CA SER A 340 14.89 -2.43 -12.46
C SER A 340 16.34 -2.23 -12.04
N ILE A 341 16.68 -2.60 -10.81
CA ILE A 341 18.05 -2.47 -10.29
C ILE A 341 18.86 -3.67 -10.78
N SER A 342 19.96 -3.44 -11.51
CA SER A 342 20.83 -4.51 -12.02
C SER A 342 21.77 -5.05 -10.96
N SER A 343 22.29 -4.17 -10.10
CA SER A 343 23.08 -4.55 -8.95
C SER A 343 23.01 -3.45 -7.88
N MET A 344 23.37 -3.82 -6.67
CA MET A 344 23.53 -2.86 -5.58
C MET A 344 24.73 -3.21 -4.72
N THR A 345 25.33 -2.20 -4.09
CA THR A 345 26.28 -2.38 -2.99
C THR A 345 25.81 -1.63 -1.77
N TRP A 346 26.16 -2.10 -0.57
CA TRP A 346 25.89 -1.39 0.67
C TRP A 346 26.91 -1.70 1.76
N LYS A 347 27.00 -0.81 2.73
CA LYS A 347 27.77 -0.96 3.97
C LYS A 347 26.95 -0.41 5.13
N ALA A 348 26.86 -1.15 6.23
CA ALA A 348 26.04 -0.78 7.38
C ALA A 348 26.88 -0.65 8.66
N GLY A 349 26.47 0.26 9.54
CA GLY A 349 27.12 0.54 10.82
C GLY A 349 28.60 0.89 10.68
N ASN A 350 29.41 0.29 11.55
CA ASN A 350 30.87 0.46 11.58
C ASN A 350 31.61 -0.65 10.80
N GLU A 351 30.88 -1.44 10.01
CA GLU A 351 31.46 -2.59 9.30
C GLU A 351 32.44 -2.13 8.22
N SER A 352 33.46 -2.95 7.96
CA SER A 352 34.40 -2.74 6.85
C SER A 352 33.91 -3.41 5.56
N THR A 353 33.11 -4.47 5.68
CA THR A 353 32.61 -5.27 4.56
C THR A 353 31.58 -4.51 3.73
N ILE A 354 31.94 -4.20 2.48
CA ILE A 354 30.98 -3.81 1.44
C ILE A 354 30.32 -5.08 0.94
N ARG A 355 29.00 -5.14 1.01
CA ARG A 355 28.18 -6.23 0.48
C ARG A 355 27.50 -5.79 -0.79
N GLY A 356 27.08 -6.73 -1.62
CA GLY A 356 26.37 -6.43 -2.84
C GLY A 356 25.57 -7.60 -3.38
N TYR A 357 24.64 -7.27 -4.26
CA TYR A 357 23.87 -8.22 -5.04
C TYR A 357 23.96 -7.87 -6.51
N LYS A 358 24.04 -8.89 -7.37
CA LYS A 358 23.72 -8.79 -8.80
C LYS A 358 22.37 -9.44 -9.02
N PHE A 359 21.46 -8.72 -9.68
CA PHE A 359 20.10 -9.18 -9.93
C PHE A 359 19.92 -9.62 -11.38
N THR A 360 19.13 -10.65 -11.57
CA THR A 360 18.59 -11.02 -12.88
C THR A 360 17.09 -11.21 -12.77
N TYR A 361 16.39 -10.93 -13.86
CA TYR A 361 14.93 -11.00 -13.92
C TYR A 361 14.51 -11.84 -15.13
N ASP A 362 13.33 -12.43 -15.08
CA ASP A 362 12.74 -13.05 -16.26
C ASP A 362 12.06 -12.03 -17.19
N GLY A 363 11.50 -12.50 -18.32
CA GLY A 363 10.83 -11.65 -19.31
C GLY A 363 9.56 -10.94 -18.81
N LEU A 364 9.11 -11.22 -17.58
CA LEU A 364 8.01 -10.54 -16.90
C LEU A 364 8.51 -9.57 -15.82
N SER A 365 9.82 -9.30 -15.78
CA SER A 365 10.49 -8.51 -14.75
C SER A 365 10.35 -9.05 -13.33
N ARG A 366 10.16 -10.37 -13.17
CA ARG A 366 10.18 -11.06 -11.87
C ARG A 366 11.61 -11.43 -11.49
N LEU A 367 11.97 -11.32 -10.22
CA LEU A 367 13.31 -11.64 -9.72
C LEU A 367 13.63 -13.12 -9.93
N MET A 368 14.76 -13.44 -10.56
CA MET A 368 15.24 -14.81 -10.73
C MET A 368 16.45 -15.10 -9.85
N ASN A 369 17.43 -14.18 -9.83
CA ASN A 369 18.63 -14.37 -9.01
C ASN A 369 18.97 -13.07 -8.30
N ALA A 370 19.34 -13.17 -7.04
CA ALA A 370 20.08 -12.17 -6.30
C ALA A 370 21.40 -12.78 -5.85
N THR A 371 22.40 -12.69 -6.72
CA THR A 371 23.72 -13.27 -6.46
C THR A 371 24.51 -12.37 -5.53
N TYR A 372 24.78 -12.85 -4.31
CA TYR A 372 25.56 -12.12 -3.32
C TYR A 372 27.04 -12.08 -3.72
N GLY A 373 27.70 -10.98 -3.36
CA GLY A 373 29.16 -10.86 -3.32
C GLY A 373 29.59 -9.72 -2.42
N GLU A 374 30.89 -9.64 -2.14
CA GLU A 374 31.50 -8.60 -1.33
C GLU A 374 32.43 -7.71 -2.18
N THR A 375 32.86 -6.59 -1.60
CA THR A 375 33.61 -5.50 -2.25
C THR A 375 32.81 -4.76 -3.32
N ALA A 376 33.37 -3.68 -3.87
CA ALA A 376 32.75 -2.93 -4.96
C ALA A 376 32.54 -3.79 -6.23
N GLY A 377 33.34 -4.85 -6.43
CA GLY A 377 33.26 -5.74 -7.58
C GLY A 377 32.14 -6.79 -7.52
N ILE A 378 31.56 -7.05 -6.33
CA ILE A 378 30.55 -8.10 -6.11
C ILE A 378 31.00 -9.46 -6.69
N ASN A 379 32.27 -9.79 -6.49
CA ASN A 379 32.93 -10.97 -7.06
C ASN A 379 33.80 -11.74 -6.05
N THR A 380 33.91 -11.26 -4.81
CA THR A 380 34.53 -11.98 -3.70
C THR A 380 33.46 -12.53 -2.77
N ASN A 381 33.77 -13.61 -2.05
CA ASN A 381 32.85 -14.24 -1.09
C ASN A 381 31.43 -14.44 -1.68
N THR A 382 31.39 -14.84 -2.95
CA THR A 382 30.15 -15.02 -3.68
C THR A 382 29.34 -16.18 -3.09
N ASN A 383 28.02 -16.15 -3.28
CA ASN A 383 27.12 -17.22 -2.82
C ASN A 383 27.09 -17.45 -1.30
N ARG A 384 27.45 -16.47 -0.49
CA ARG A 384 27.22 -16.54 0.97
C ARG A 384 25.77 -16.32 1.37
N PHE A 385 25.11 -15.34 0.76
CA PHE A 385 23.75 -14.92 1.07
C PHE A 385 22.90 -14.72 -0.19
N SER A 386 23.16 -15.51 -1.23
CA SER A 386 22.36 -15.46 -2.47
C SER A 386 20.93 -15.97 -2.22
N GLU A 387 19.96 -15.38 -2.93
CA GLU A 387 18.57 -15.83 -2.95
C GLU A 387 18.10 -15.88 -4.41
N ASN A 388 17.71 -17.07 -4.87
CA ASN A 388 17.39 -17.33 -6.26
C ASN A 388 16.04 -18.03 -6.38
N VAL A 389 15.13 -17.46 -7.16
CA VAL A 389 13.91 -18.15 -7.58
C VAL A 389 14.21 -18.86 -8.89
N THR A 390 14.31 -20.19 -8.84
CA THR A 390 14.69 -20.98 -10.01
C THR A 390 13.49 -21.28 -10.91
N ALA A 391 12.27 -21.21 -10.39
CA ALA A 391 11.06 -21.30 -11.19
C ALA A 391 9.85 -20.60 -10.55
N TYR A 392 9.03 -20.01 -11.40
CA TYR A 392 7.67 -19.59 -11.11
C TYR A 392 6.68 -20.44 -11.93
N ASP A 393 5.44 -20.53 -11.47
CA ASP A 393 4.33 -20.92 -12.35
C ASP A 393 3.84 -19.75 -13.22
N LYS A 394 2.82 -19.98 -14.05
CA LYS A 394 2.30 -18.95 -14.96
C LYS A 394 1.54 -17.83 -14.25
N ASN A 395 1.05 -18.05 -13.03
CA ASN A 395 0.44 -17.01 -12.20
C ASN A 395 1.50 -16.27 -11.36
N GLY A 396 2.77 -16.66 -11.43
CA GLY A 396 3.82 -16.09 -10.60
C GLY A 396 3.85 -16.61 -9.17
N ASN A 397 3.26 -17.77 -8.86
CA ASN A 397 3.61 -18.46 -7.63
C ASN A 397 5.06 -18.95 -7.73
N ILE A 398 5.86 -18.76 -6.69
CA ILE A 398 7.18 -19.38 -6.56
C ILE A 398 6.99 -20.91 -6.54
N LYS A 399 7.68 -21.61 -7.45
CA LYS A 399 7.73 -23.08 -7.47
C LYS A 399 8.97 -23.62 -6.79
N THR A 400 10.10 -22.96 -6.98
CA THR A 400 11.37 -23.39 -6.41
C THR A 400 12.23 -22.19 -6.03
N LEU A 401 12.83 -22.24 -4.84
CA LEU A 401 13.60 -21.14 -4.26
C LEU A 401 14.84 -21.69 -3.57
N GLN A 402 15.99 -21.09 -3.86
CA GLN A 402 17.27 -21.43 -3.25
C GLN A 402 17.77 -20.27 -2.42
N ARG A 403 18.21 -20.54 -1.19
CA ARG A 403 18.91 -19.57 -0.35
C ARG A 403 20.23 -20.12 0.12
N TYR A 404 21.24 -19.27 0.08
CA TYR A 404 22.55 -19.54 0.61
C TYR A 404 22.72 -18.77 1.93
N GLY A 405 23.44 -19.35 2.87
CA GLY A 405 23.67 -18.78 4.17
C GLY A 405 24.94 -19.33 4.80
N GLN A 406 25.19 -18.89 6.03
CA GLN A 406 26.26 -19.44 6.85
C GLN A 406 25.88 -20.87 7.28
N THR A 407 26.78 -21.84 7.13
CA THR A 407 26.56 -23.27 7.49
C THR A 407 27.54 -23.74 8.58
N ALA A 408 28.60 -22.99 8.84
CA ALA A 408 29.50 -23.15 9.97
C ALA A 408 30.06 -21.78 10.41
N ALA A 409 30.80 -21.72 11.51
CA ALA A 409 31.38 -20.47 12.03
C ALA A 409 32.10 -19.61 10.95
N SER A 410 32.75 -20.25 9.98
CA SER A 410 33.35 -19.59 8.80
C SER A 410 32.90 -20.20 7.46
N GLY A 411 32.02 -21.19 7.48
CA GLY A 411 31.52 -21.91 6.30
C GLY A 411 30.22 -21.33 5.78
N TYR A 412 30.04 -21.34 4.46
CA TYR A 412 28.84 -20.84 3.79
C TYR A 412 28.43 -21.82 2.68
N GLY A 413 27.14 -21.93 2.43
CA GLY A 413 26.59 -22.85 1.45
C GLY A 413 25.09 -22.71 1.28
N LEU A 414 24.50 -23.64 0.52
CA LEU A 414 23.06 -23.73 0.32
C LEU A 414 22.39 -24.16 1.64
N ILE A 415 21.50 -23.31 2.16
CA ILE A 415 20.74 -23.56 3.39
C ILE A 415 19.27 -23.87 3.12
N ASP A 416 18.79 -23.53 1.92
CA ASP A 416 17.45 -23.84 1.45
C ASP A 416 17.48 -24.21 -0.03
N ASN A 417 16.78 -25.27 -0.38
CA ASN A 417 16.49 -25.71 -1.74
C ASN A 417 15.02 -26.12 -1.81
N LEU A 418 14.16 -25.12 -1.74
CA LEU A 418 12.73 -25.28 -1.55
C LEU A 418 12.02 -25.67 -2.84
N THR A 419 11.08 -26.59 -2.72
CA THR A 419 10.11 -26.98 -3.75
C THR A 419 8.69 -26.81 -3.21
N PHE A 420 7.93 -25.93 -3.84
CA PHE A 420 6.57 -25.58 -3.46
C PHE A 420 5.58 -26.45 -4.23
N THR A 421 4.73 -27.16 -3.50
CA THR A 421 3.58 -27.87 -4.05
C THR A 421 2.33 -27.02 -3.82
N LEU A 422 1.61 -26.71 -4.90
CA LEU A 422 0.46 -25.80 -4.89
C LEU A 422 -0.82 -26.53 -5.31
N GLY A 423 -1.95 -26.17 -4.69
CA GLY A 423 -3.30 -26.50 -5.17
C GLY A 423 -3.99 -25.21 -5.62
N GLY A 424 -4.01 -24.93 -6.92
CA GLY A 424 -4.38 -23.60 -7.40
C GLY A 424 -3.28 -22.58 -7.08
N ASN A 425 -3.66 -21.45 -6.49
CA ASN A 425 -2.72 -20.47 -5.92
C ASN A 425 -2.39 -20.74 -4.43
N LEU A 426 -3.03 -21.74 -3.80
CA LEU A 426 -2.84 -22.09 -2.40
C LEU A 426 -1.61 -22.99 -2.21
N LEU A 427 -0.82 -22.73 -1.18
CA LEU A 427 0.33 -23.57 -0.82
C LEU A 427 -0.15 -24.85 -0.16
N ASN A 428 0.26 -26.01 -0.63
CA ASN A 428 -0.10 -27.27 0.01
C ASN A 428 1.05 -27.81 0.88
N ARG A 429 2.28 -27.68 0.38
CA ARG A 429 3.49 -28.28 0.97
C ARG A 429 4.75 -27.59 0.46
N VAL A 430 5.79 -27.56 1.28
CA VAL A 430 7.13 -27.08 0.89
C VAL A 430 8.16 -28.09 1.34
N ASP A 431 8.92 -28.63 0.40
CA ASP A 431 10.05 -29.51 0.68
C ASP A 431 11.36 -28.75 0.53
N ASP A 432 12.27 -28.94 1.48
CA ASP A 432 13.64 -28.45 1.43
C ASP A 432 14.61 -29.60 1.17
N ALA A 433 15.34 -29.52 0.05
CA ALA A 433 16.37 -30.48 -0.32
C ALA A 433 17.79 -30.04 0.07
N ALA A 434 17.95 -28.96 0.85
CA ALA A 434 19.25 -28.53 1.34
C ALA A 434 19.79 -29.52 2.39
N ALA A 435 21.03 -29.99 2.19
CA ALA A 435 21.68 -30.91 3.11
C ALA A 435 22.28 -30.23 4.34
N ALA A 436 22.54 -28.92 4.26
CA ALA A 436 23.11 -28.13 5.34
C ALA A 436 22.06 -27.18 5.91
N SER A 437 21.92 -27.13 7.23
CA SER A 437 21.13 -26.11 7.91
C SER A 437 21.95 -24.84 8.12
N ALA A 438 21.28 -23.70 8.39
CA ALA A 438 22.02 -22.50 8.71
C ALA A 438 22.67 -22.61 10.09
N TYR A 439 23.90 -22.11 10.18
CA TYR A 439 24.68 -22.05 11.40
C TYR A 439 23.96 -21.22 12.46
N GLY A 440 23.82 -21.78 13.67
CA GLY A 440 23.15 -21.10 14.79
C GLY A 440 21.64 -20.96 14.62
N GLY A 441 21.02 -21.67 13.66
CA GLY A 441 19.58 -21.59 13.41
C GLY A 441 19.16 -20.25 12.83
N GLY A 442 19.82 -19.83 11.76
CA GLY A 442 19.55 -18.59 11.01
C GLY A 442 18.17 -18.52 10.35
N PHE A 443 18.10 -17.88 9.17
CA PHE A 443 16.84 -17.59 8.46
C PHE A 443 16.33 -18.74 7.56
N GLU A 444 16.93 -19.93 7.65
CA GLU A 444 16.49 -21.07 6.83
C GLU A 444 15.04 -21.47 7.11
N PHE A 445 14.39 -22.02 6.09
CA PHE A 445 13.10 -22.67 6.22
C PHE A 445 13.24 -23.90 7.12
N LYS A 446 12.22 -24.15 7.95
CA LYS A 446 12.22 -25.26 8.89
C LYS A 446 11.34 -26.36 8.35
N ASP A 447 11.93 -27.26 7.58
CA ASP A 447 11.25 -28.39 6.95
C ASP A 447 11.12 -29.58 7.90
N GLY A 448 10.37 -29.36 8.99
CA GLY A 448 10.23 -30.34 10.07
C GLY A 448 9.16 -31.41 9.82
N VAL A 449 8.28 -31.20 8.83
CA VAL A 449 7.12 -32.05 8.59
C VAL A 449 7.17 -32.61 7.17
N LYS A 450 6.81 -33.89 7.03
CA LYS A 450 6.80 -34.63 5.77
C LYS A 450 5.43 -35.25 5.51
N GLN A 451 4.43 -34.40 5.36
CA GLN A 451 3.04 -34.82 5.15
C GLN A 451 2.53 -34.36 3.79
N ALA A 452 1.52 -35.05 3.26
CA ALA A 452 0.97 -34.67 1.95
C ALA A 452 0.41 -33.24 1.94
N ASN A 453 -0.22 -32.80 3.05
CA ASN A 453 -0.80 -31.47 3.21
C ASN A 453 -0.28 -30.85 4.50
N GLU A 454 0.64 -29.89 4.37
CA GLU A 454 1.30 -29.20 5.49
C GLU A 454 0.72 -27.81 5.74
N TYR A 455 0.03 -27.27 4.74
CA TYR A 455 -0.64 -25.98 4.78
C TYR A 455 -2.13 -26.18 4.48
N THR A 456 -2.99 -25.50 5.23
CA THR A 456 -4.45 -25.55 5.02
C THR A 456 -5.04 -24.16 5.02
N TYR A 457 -6.24 -24.01 4.45
CA TYR A 457 -6.91 -22.71 4.33
C TYR A 457 -8.38 -22.79 4.76
N ASP A 458 -8.94 -21.66 5.16
CA ASP A 458 -10.38 -21.51 5.38
C ASP A 458 -11.15 -21.23 4.07
N SER A 459 -12.46 -21.01 4.17
CA SER A 459 -13.32 -20.78 3.00
C SER A 459 -13.10 -19.42 2.35
N ASN A 460 -12.36 -18.49 2.95
CA ASN A 460 -11.96 -17.22 2.34
C ASN A 460 -10.54 -17.29 1.72
N GLY A 461 -9.85 -18.44 1.86
CA GLY A 461 -8.47 -18.61 1.42
C GLY A 461 -7.45 -18.05 2.41
N ASN A 462 -7.78 -17.94 3.70
CA ASN A 462 -6.81 -17.55 4.71
C ASN A 462 -6.08 -18.77 5.27
N LEU A 463 -4.77 -18.69 5.47
CA LEU A 463 -3.95 -19.80 5.96
C LEU A 463 -4.36 -20.21 7.39
N THR A 464 -4.85 -21.43 7.57
CA THR A 464 -5.27 -21.95 8.89
C THR A 464 -4.26 -22.85 9.57
N LYS A 465 -3.26 -23.38 8.85
CA LYS A 465 -2.18 -24.23 9.42
C LYS A 465 -0.89 -24.04 8.64
N ASP A 466 0.23 -24.13 9.36
CA ASP A 466 1.56 -24.27 8.81
C ASP A 466 2.31 -25.27 9.72
N LEU A 467 2.29 -26.53 9.33
CA LEU A 467 2.84 -27.60 10.15
C LEU A 467 4.37 -27.51 10.28
N ASN A 468 5.05 -26.93 9.30
CA ASN A 468 6.51 -26.74 9.31
C ASN A 468 6.97 -25.74 10.38
N LYS A 469 6.13 -24.75 10.69
CA LYS A 469 6.32 -23.85 11.85
C LYS A 469 5.70 -24.37 13.14
N GLY A 470 5.15 -25.60 13.13
CA GLY A 470 4.42 -26.17 14.25
C GLY A 470 3.09 -25.46 14.55
N ILE A 471 2.55 -24.68 13.60
CA ILE A 471 1.28 -23.96 13.75
C ILE A 471 0.14 -24.94 13.48
N SER A 472 -0.56 -25.31 14.54
CA SER A 472 -1.66 -26.28 14.51
C SER A 472 -3.00 -25.64 14.13
N THR A 473 -3.17 -24.34 14.37
CA THR A 473 -4.38 -23.58 14.03
C THR A 473 -4.08 -22.08 13.95
N ILE A 474 -4.66 -21.41 12.96
CA ILE A 474 -4.81 -19.96 12.89
C ILE A 474 -6.30 -19.67 12.74
N THR A 475 -6.80 -18.76 13.56
CA THR A 475 -8.17 -18.25 13.43
C THR A 475 -8.14 -16.80 12.97
N TYR A 476 -9.20 -16.40 12.27
CA TYR A 476 -9.34 -15.08 11.67
C TYR A 476 -10.57 -14.36 12.21
N ASN A 477 -10.47 -13.03 12.25
CA ASN A 477 -11.60 -12.17 12.54
C ASN A 477 -12.40 -11.82 11.25
N VAL A 478 -13.45 -11.02 11.40
CA VAL A 478 -14.35 -10.59 10.31
C VAL A 478 -13.67 -9.74 9.22
N LEU A 479 -12.42 -9.31 9.41
CA LEU A 479 -11.62 -8.57 8.43
C LEU A 479 -10.62 -9.47 7.69
N ASN A 480 -10.65 -10.79 7.93
CA ASN A 480 -9.63 -11.75 7.46
C ASN A 480 -8.23 -11.43 8.00
N LEU A 481 -8.12 -10.81 9.18
CA LEU A 481 -6.86 -10.65 9.93
C LEU A 481 -6.75 -11.77 10.98
N PRO A 482 -5.56 -12.37 11.17
CA PRO A 482 -5.38 -13.46 12.13
C PRO A 482 -5.58 -12.93 13.55
N ASN A 483 -6.43 -13.55 14.36
CA ASN A 483 -6.66 -13.15 15.76
C ASN A 483 -6.05 -14.12 16.78
N MET A 484 -5.74 -15.35 16.37
CA MET A 484 -5.03 -16.32 17.19
C MET A 484 -4.18 -17.23 16.30
N VAL A 485 -2.92 -17.41 16.67
CA VAL A 485 -2.01 -18.44 16.16
C VAL A 485 -1.72 -19.40 17.30
N THR A 486 -2.00 -20.68 17.12
CA THR A 486 -1.77 -21.74 18.11
C THR A 486 -0.72 -22.70 17.60
N PHE A 487 0.29 -22.96 18.42
CA PHE A 487 1.35 -23.92 18.14
C PHE A 487 1.02 -25.31 18.71
N SER A 488 1.63 -26.35 18.18
CA SER A 488 1.45 -27.74 18.60
C SER A 488 1.85 -28.01 20.05
N ASP A 489 2.75 -27.19 20.61
CA ASP A 489 3.16 -27.25 22.02
C ASP A 489 2.23 -26.48 22.98
N GLY A 490 1.13 -25.91 22.47
CA GLY A 490 0.18 -25.12 23.25
C GLY A 490 0.57 -23.65 23.43
N SER A 491 1.72 -23.20 22.91
CA SER A 491 2.04 -21.78 22.81
C SER A 491 1.04 -21.06 21.91
N THR A 492 0.77 -19.79 22.19
CA THR A 492 -0.19 -18.99 21.41
C THR A 492 0.32 -17.58 21.16
N ILE A 493 -0.16 -16.99 20.07
CA ILE A 493 -0.01 -15.57 19.77
C ILE A 493 -1.41 -15.04 19.45
N ALA A 494 -1.92 -14.16 20.28
CA ALA A 494 -3.22 -13.53 20.09
C ALA A 494 -3.03 -12.10 19.61
N TYR A 495 -3.78 -11.72 18.57
CA TYR A 495 -3.81 -10.36 18.05
C TYR A 495 -5.21 -9.78 18.22
N THR A 496 -5.30 -8.56 18.76
CA THR A 496 -6.56 -7.84 18.94
C THR A 496 -6.57 -6.60 18.06
N TYR A 497 -7.68 -6.40 17.34
CA TYR A 497 -7.86 -5.30 16.40
C TYR A 497 -9.13 -4.52 16.70
N GLY A 498 -9.15 -3.26 16.28
CA GLY A 498 -10.39 -2.53 16.05
C GLY A 498 -11.08 -3.04 14.79
N ALA A 499 -12.40 -2.88 14.72
CA ALA A 499 -13.19 -3.20 13.52
C ALA A 499 -12.85 -2.33 12.29
N ASP A 500 -12.04 -1.28 12.48
CA ASP A 500 -11.42 -0.45 11.46
C ASP A 500 -10.10 -1.04 10.90
N GLY A 501 -9.62 -2.15 11.46
CA GLY A 501 -8.38 -2.83 11.07
C GLY A 501 -7.15 -2.43 11.87
N THR A 502 -7.26 -1.47 12.80
CA THR A 502 -6.13 -1.03 13.62
C THR A 502 -5.69 -2.16 14.56
N LYS A 503 -4.42 -2.56 14.55
CA LYS A 503 -3.88 -3.49 15.55
C LYS A 503 -3.72 -2.77 16.88
N LEU A 504 -4.28 -3.34 17.94
CA LEU A 504 -4.34 -2.69 19.26
C LEU A 504 -3.59 -3.46 20.35
N LYS A 505 -3.44 -4.78 20.20
CA LYS A 505 -2.73 -5.61 21.19
C LYS A 505 -2.18 -6.89 20.57
N THR A 506 -1.03 -7.32 21.07
CA THR A 506 -0.47 -8.65 20.84
C THR A 506 -0.21 -9.33 22.19
N VAL A 507 -0.57 -10.60 22.32
CA VAL A 507 -0.26 -11.43 23.51
C VAL A 507 0.49 -12.68 23.07
N HIS A 508 1.75 -12.80 23.46
CA HIS A 508 2.55 -14.00 23.26
C HIS A 508 2.53 -14.84 24.53
N LYS A 509 2.10 -16.10 24.43
CA LYS A 509 2.16 -17.08 25.52
C LYS A 509 3.03 -18.25 25.11
N THR A 510 4.10 -18.50 25.87
CA THR A 510 5.04 -19.59 25.64
C THR A 510 5.34 -20.27 26.96
N GLY A 511 4.90 -21.52 27.12
CA GLY A 511 4.91 -22.19 28.42
C GLY A 511 4.15 -21.38 29.48
N SER A 512 4.81 -21.05 30.59
CA SER A 512 4.27 -20.19 31.65
C SER A 512 4.46 -18.68 31.40
N THR A 513 5.31 -18.30 30.44
CA THR A 513 5.62 -16.89 30.16
C THR A 513 4.53 -16.28 29.28
N THR A 514 4.02 -15.13 29.70
CA THR A 514 3.11 -14.30 28.91
C THR A 514 3.71 -12.90 28.73
N THR A 515 3.78 -12.43 27.49
CA THR A 515 4.15 -11.04 27.16
C THR A 515 2.96 -10.39 26.47
N THR A 516 2.50 -9.26 27.00
CA THR A 516 1.43 -8.46 26.39
C THR A 516 2.01 -7.15 25.90
N THR A 517 1.75 -6.82 24.64
CA THR A 517 2.10 -5.54 24.02
C THR A 517 0.81 -4.80 23.66
N ASP A 518 0.59 -3.61 24.22
CA ASP A 518 -0.54 -2.74 23.87
C ASP A 518 -0.06 -1.58 22.99
N TYR A 519 -0.77 -1.31 21.91
CA TYR A 519 -0.49 -0.22 20.97
C TYR A 519 -1.56 0.87 21.14
N CYS A 520 -1.19 2.00 21.75
CA CYS A 520 -2.08 3.13 22.00
C CYS A 520 -1.56 4.37 21.24
N GLY A 521 -2.01 4.53 19.99
CA GLY A 521 -1.43 5.52 19.08
C GLY A 521 0.05 5.25 18.86
N ASN A 522 0.90 6.22 19.18
CA ASN A 522 2.35 6.07 19.09
C ASN A 522 3.03 5.64 20.41
N VAL A 523 2.27 5.39 21.48
CA VAL A 523 2.82 4.85 22.73
C VAL A 523 2.63 3.34 22.78
N VAL A 524 3.73 2.61 22.95
CA VAL A 524 3.74 1.15 23.05
C VAL A 524 4.01 0.75 24.51
N TYR A 525 3.13 -0.09 25.05
CA TYR A 525 3.28 -0.67 26.37
C TYR A 525 3.71 -2.13 26.26
N GLU A 526 4.55 -2.59 27.19
CA GLU A 526 4.86 -4.01 27.39
C GLU A 526 4.56 -4.38 28.83
N ASN A 527 3.71 -5.38 29.03
CA ASN A 527 3.22 -5.83 30.34
C ASN A 527 2.71 -4.66 31.22
N GLY A 528 2.01 -3.71 30.60
CA GLY A 528 1.44 -2.54 31.26
C GLY A 528 2.43 -1.42 31.61
N VAL A 529 3.68 -1.51 31.17
CA VAL A 529 4.72 -0.48 31.34
C VAL A 529 4.94 0.26 30.03
N GLN A 530 4.99 1.61 30.07
CA GLN A 530 5.35 2.43 28.90
C GLN A 530 6.76 2.08 28.44
N LYS A 531 6.89 1.51 27.24
CA LYS A 531 8.18 1.03 26.70
C LYS A 531 8.72 1.99 25.65
N LEU A 532 7.95 2.25 24.60
CA LEU A 532 8.38 3.05 23.45
C LEU A 532 7.40 4.19 23.17
N LEU A 533 7.93 5.31 22.68
CA LEU A 533 7.19 6.33 21.95
C LEU A 533 7.71 6.31 20.51
N LEU A 534 6.85 5.96 19.54
CA LEU A 534 7.21 5.90 18.12
C LEU A 534 7.28 7.30 17.54
N THR A 535 8.25 7.51 16.64
CA THR A 535 8.46 8.77 15.90
C THR A 535 8.63 8.46 14.41
N ASP A 536 8.48 9.46 13.53
CA ASP A 536 8.66 9.27 12.08
C ASP A 536 10.06 8.75 11.69
N GLU A 537 11.06 8.97 12.55
CA GLU A 537 12.47 8.66 12.29
C GLU A 537 13.01 7.48 13.10
N GLY A 538 12.20 6.88 13.98
CA GLY A 538 12.68 5.93 14.98
C GLY A 538 11.77 5.86 16.19
N TYR A 539 12.35 5.85 17.39
CA TYR A 539 11.58 5.79 18.63
C TYR A 539 12.34 6.41 19.81
N VAL A 540 11.61 6.70 20.88
CA VAL A 540 12.16 7.07 22.18
C VAL A 540 11.93 5.93 23.16
N THR A 541 12.97 5.53 23.87
CA THR A 541 12.84 4.61 25.01
C THR A 541 12.30 5.39 26.21
N LEU A 542 11.08 5.07 26.65
CA LEU A 542 10.37 5.92 27.63
C LEU A 542 10.92 5.80 29.06
N SER A 543 11.68 4.73 29.37
CA SER A 543 12.29 4.55 30.69
C SER A 543 13.48 5.49 30.95
N ASP A 544 14.17 5.95 29.91
CA ASP A 544 15.34 6.83 30.03
C ASP A 544 15.29 8.08 29.13
N GLY A 545 14.26 8.22 28.30
CA GLY A 545 14.06 9.36 27.41
C GLY A 545 15.02 9.43 26.22
N LYS A 546 15.76 8.37 25.93
CA LYS A 546 16.75 8.37 24.82
C LYS A 546 16.09 8.15 23.47
N TYR A 547 16.56 8.90 22.47
CA TYR A 547 16.14 8.75 21.09
C TYR A 547 16.99 7.73 20.35
N HIS A 548 16.32 6.98 19.48
CA HIS A 548 16.88 5.99 18.58
C HIS A 548 16.35 6.27 17.17
N TYR A 549 17.21 6.14 16.16
CA TYR A 549 16.94 6.55 14.79
C TYR A 549 17.23 5.44 13.81
N TYR A 550 16.43 5.36 12.75
CA TYR A 550 16.58 4.40 11.66
C TYR A 550 17.31 5.02 10.47
N LEU A 551 18.42 4.40 10.05
CA LEU A 551 19.01 4.63 8.75
C LEU A 551 18.49 3.58 7.78
N LYS A 552 17.76 4.06 6.76
CA LYS A 552 16.99 3.22 5.84
C LYS A 552 17.66 3.13 4.47
N ASP A 553 17.45 1.99 3.80
CA ASP A 553 17.81 1.86 2.38
C ASP A 553 16.72 2.42 1.45
N HIS A 554 16.92 2.28 0.14
CA HIS A 554 16.00 2.80 -0.89
C HIS A 554 14.56 2.27 -0.81
N GLN A 555 14.33 1.13 -0.15
CA GLN A 555 13.00 0.54 0.02
C GLN A 555 12.36 0.89 1.36
N GLY A 556 13.08 1.66 2.19
CA GLY A 556 12.67 1.94 3.56
C GLY A 556 13.02 0.84 4.55
N ASN A 557 13.86 -0.14 4.21
CA ASN A 557 14.28 -1.18 5.16
C ASN A 557 15.19 -0.57 6.22
N ASN A 558 14.97 -0.89 7.50
CA ASN A 558 15.83 -0.43 8.59
C ASN A 558 17.17 -1.17 8.54
N ARG A 559 18.23 -0.54 8.01
CA ARG A 559 19.57 -1.15 7.86
C ARG A 559 20.45 -0.92 9.07
N VAL A 560 20.31 0.23 9.73
CA VAL A 560 21.06 0.59 10.93
C VAL A 560 20.14 1.28 11.92
N VAL A 561 20.21 0.91 13.19
CA VAL A 561 19.65 1.66 14.30
C VAL A 561 20.79 2.36 15.03
N ILE A 562 20.66 3.66 15.24
CA ILE A 562 21.62 4.46 16.00
C ILE A 562 20.92 5.16 17.16
N ASN A 563 21.62 5.34 18.27
CA ASN A 563 21.13 6.23 19.33
C ASN A 563 21.35 7.71 18.99
N GLN A 564 20.84 8.59 19.84
CA GLN A 564 20.96 10.05 19.72
C GLN A 564 22.40 10.57 19.60
N SER A 565 23.40 9.84 20.12
CA SER A 565 24.82 10.18 20.01
C SER A 565 25.45 9.68 18.70
N GLY A 566 24.71 8.95 17.86
CA GLY A 566 25.21 8.36 16.61
C GLY A 566 25.92 7.01 16.79
N THR A 567 25.83 6.40 17.97
CA THR A 567 26.36 5.05 18.22
C THR A 567 25.45 4.02 17.57
N VAL A 568 26.04 3.07 16.83
CA VAL A 568 25.32 1.96 16.19
C VAL A 568 24.88 0.96 17.26
N GLU A 569 23.59 0.67 17.31
CA GLU A 569 22.98 -0.28 18.25
C GLU A 569 22.55 -1.57 17.56
N GLU A 570 22.18 -1.47 16.29
CA GLU A 570 21.76 -2.60 15.48
C GLU A 570 22.14 -2.40 14.02
N THR A 571 22.59 -3.46 13.34
CA THR A 571 22.69 -3.53 11.87
C THR A 571 21.84 -4.69 11.37
N ASN A 572 21.14 -4.51 10.25
CA ASN A 572 20.34 -5.56 9.62
C ASN A 572 20.70 -5.73 8.14
N HIS A 573 20.74 -6.99 7.71
CA HIS A 573 20.93 -7.36 6.31
C HIS A 573 19.84 -8.31 5.84
N TYR A 574 19.28 -7.99 4.69
CA TYR A 574 18.09 -8.65 4.16
C TYR A 574 18.41 -9.39 2.87
N TYR A 575 17.91 -10.61 2.76
CA TYR A 575 17.61 -11.24 1.47
C TYR A 575 16.57 -10.38 0.73
N PRO A 576 16.54 -10.41 -0.61
CA PRO A 576 15.56 -9.68 -1.43
C PRO A 576 14.11 -9.77 -0.94
N PHE A 577 13.63 -10.95 -0.58
CA PHE A 577 12.27 -11.17 -0.08
C PHE A 577 12.08 -10.83 1.42
N GLY A 578 13.07 -10.20 2.06
CA GLY A 578 12.94 -9.57 3.38
C GLY A 578 13.42 -10.39 4.57
N GLY A 579 14.03 -11.55 4.30
CA GLY A 579 14.64 -12.38 5.33
C GLY A 579 15.91 -11.79 5.94
N VAL A 580 16.01 -11.74 7.26
CA VAL A 580 17.21 -11.20 7.93
C VAL A 580 18.28 -12.28 8.01
N PHE A 581 19.35 -12.16 7.22
CA PHE A 581 20.42 -13.18 7.16
C PHE A 581 21.61 -12.89 8.05
N ALA A 582 21.75 -11.65 8.50
CA ALA A 582 22.76 -11.24 9.46
C ALA A 582 22.27 -9.97 10.16
N SER A 583 22.41 -9.94 11.48
CA SER A 583 22.22 -8.74 12.28
C SER A 583 23.26 -8.64 13.39
N SER A 584 23.59 -7.41 13.78
CA SER A 584 24.18 -7.14 15.09
C SER A 584 23.09 -6.59 15.98
N GLY A 585 22.89 -7.18 17.16
CA GLY A 585 21.82 -6.77 18.07
C GLY A 585 20.39 -7.13 17.59
N ASN A 586 19.42 -6.76 18.42
CA ASN A 586 17.98 -6.88 18.14
C ASN A 586 17.20 -6.00 19.15
N VAL A 587 17.33 -4.68 19.01
CA VAL A 587 16.82 -3.71 19.99
C VAL A 587 15.35 -3.33 19.77
N GLN A 588 14.80 -3.62 18.59
CA GLN A 588 13.45 -3.21 18.17
C GLN A 588 12.89 -4.11 17.05
N PRO A 589 11.55 -4.22 16.88
CA PRO A 589 10.94 -5.21 15.99
C PRO A 589 10.71 -4.75 14.53
N TYR A 590 10.86 -3.47 14.18
CA TYR A 590 10.60 -2.95 12.82
C TYR A 590 11.80 -3.17 11.89
N LYS A 591 11.67 -4.03 10.88
CA LYS A 591 12.81 -4.44 10.03
C LYS A 591 12.61 -4.08 8.55
N TYR A 592 12.17 -5.05 7.74
CA TYR A 592 11.95 -4.91 6.30
C TYR A 592 10.74 -4.01 6.01
N ASN A 593 10.90 -3.05 5.09
CA ASN A 593 9.98 -1.95 4.76
C ASN A 593 9.44 -1.16 5.97
N GLY A 594 10.17 -1.17 7.09
CA GLY A 594 9.72 -0.58 8.35
C GLY A 594 8.53 -1.32 9.00
N LYS A 595 8.23 -2.55 8.57
CA LYS A 595 7.15 -3.38 9.14
C LYS A 595 7.63 -4.13 10.37
N GLU A 596 6.70 -4.32 11.31
CA GLU A 596 6.97 -5.06 12.55
C GLU A 596 7.12 -6.56 12.24
N LEU A 597 8.24 -7.14 12.67
CA LEU A 597 8.53 -8.57 12.57
C LEU A 597 8.13 -9.28 13.87
N ASP A 598 7.16 -10.19 13.80
CA ASP A 598 6.87 -11.11 14.88
C ASP A 598 7.66 -12.40 14.71
N ALA A 599 8.77 -12.50 15.44
CA ALA A 599 9.66 -13.66 15.43
C ALA A 599 9.36 -14.67 16.55
N LYS A 600 8.33 -14.45 17.38
CA LYS A 600 8.06 -15.32 18.53
C LYS A 600 7.71 -16.73 18.07
N LYS A 601 8.28 -17.72 18.75
CA LYS A 601 8.14 -19.15 18.41
C LYS A 601 8.49 -19.51 16.96
N GLY A 602 9.31 -18.70 16.28
CA GLY A 602 9.71 -18.94 14.91
C GLY A 602 8.64 -18.59 13.88
N LEU A 603 7.61 -17.82 14.26
CA LEU A 603 6.57 -17.33 13.34
C LEU A 603 7.21 -16.60 12.15
N ASN A 604 8.06 -15.62 12.44
CA ASN A 604 8.84 -14.83 11.48
C ASN A 604 7.97 -14.18 10.39
N TRP A 605 6.84 -13.59 10.81
CA TRP A 605 5.93 -12.87 9.91
C TRP A 605 6.04 -11.37 10.08
N TYR A 606 5.96 -10.65 8.96
CA TYR A 606 5.83 -9.20 8.94
C TYR A 606 4.37 -8.79 8.91
N ASP A 607 4.00 -7.85 9.78
CA ASP A 607 2.68 -7.24 9.78
C ASP A 607 2.65 -6.03 8.81
N TYR A 608 1.98 -6.20 7.67
CA TYR A 608 1.77 -5.14 6.67
C TYR A 608 0.46 -4.36 6.90
N GLY A 609 -0.25 -4.62 8.00
CA GLY A 609 -1.54 -4.02 8.34
C GLY A 609 -2.70 -4.80 7.72
N ALA A 610 -2.79 -4.83 6.39
CA ALA A 610 -3.87 -5.54 5.70
C ALA A 610 -3.70 -7.07 5.68
N ARG A 611 -2.45 -7.53 5.73
CA ARG A 611 -2.05 -8.95 5.58
C ARG A 611 -0.76 -9.22 6.36
N HIS A 612 -0.56 -10.49 6.72
CA HIS A 612 0.73 -10.95 7.25
C HIS A 612 1.55 -11.60 6.14
N TYR A 613 2.84 -11.25 6.09
CA TYR A 613 3.79 -11.67 5.07
C TYR A 613 4.84 -12.62 5.65
N ASP A 614 5.03 -13.77 5.01
CA ASP A 614 6.07 -14.74 5.36
C ASP A 614 7.28 -14.59 4.43
N ALA A 615 8.33 -13.96 4.94
CA ALA A 615 9.55 -13.72 4.18
C ALA A 615 10.32 -15.01 3.83
N ALA A 616 10.13 -16.10 4.59
CA ALA A 616 10.80 -17.37 4.27
C ALA A 616 10.19 -18.05 3.04
N LEU A 617 8.92 -17.71 2.73
CA LEU A 617 8.17 -18.24 1.59
C LEU A 617 8.01 -17.22 0.46
N GLY A 618 8.32 -15.93 0.69
CA GLY A 618 8.17 -14.86 -0.29
C GLY A 618 6.72 -14.53 -0.64
N ARG A 619 5.76 -14.74 0.29
CA ARG A 619 4.32 -14.60 0.00
C ARG A 619 3.48 -14.20 1.22
N PHE A 620 2.28 -13.68 0.95
CA PHE A 620 1.27 -13.40 1.98
C PHE A 620 0.52 -14.64 2.44
N THR A 621 -0.04 -14.56 3.63
CA THR A 621 -0.82 -15.62 4.31
C THR A 621 -2.31 -15.63 3.96
N THR A 622 -2.80 -14.55 3.35
CA THR A 622 -4.20 -14.35 2.96
C THR A 622 -4.30 -13.75 1.56
N ASN A 623 -5.47 -13.90 0.93
CA ASN A 623 -5.76 -13.31 -0.37
C ASN A 623 -5.61 -11.78 -0.33
N ASP A 624 -5.07 -11.21 -1.41
CA ASP A 624 -5.14 -9.78 -1.66
C ASP A 624 -6.61 -9.35 -1.82
N ARG A 625 -7.06 -8.36 -1.04
CA ARG A 625 -8.40 -7.78 -1.21
C ARG A 625 -8.57 -7.08 -2.56
N PHE A 626 -7.46 -6.72 -3.21
CA PHE A 626 -7.38 -6.18 -4.55
C PHE A 626 -6.75 -7.17 -5.54
N ALA A 627 -6.84 -8.48 -5.28
CA ALA A 627 -6.43 -9.52 -6.23
C ALA A 627 -7.10 -9.35 -7.60
N GLU A 628 -8.31 -8.80 -7.63
CA GLU A 628 -9.03 -8.49 -8.86
C GLU A 628 -8.29 -7.42 -9.67
N LYS A 629 -7.53 -6.51 -9.04
CA LYS A 629 -6.58 -5.62 -9.73
C LYS A 629 -5.26 -6.28 -10.08
N TYR A 630 -5.06 -7.58 -9.87
CA TYR A 630 -3.89 -8.35 -10.31
C TYR A 630 -4.26 -9.74 -10.86
N HIS A 631 -5.35 -9.85 -11.63
CA HIS A 631 -5.86 -11.05 -12.32
C HIS A 631 -4.79 -11.95 -12.94
N SER A 632 -3.75 -11.41 -13.57
CA SER A 632 -2.70 -12.25 -14.18
C SER A 632 -1.77 -12.90 -13.16
N MET A 633 -1.87 -12.52 -11.89
CA MET A 633 -0.97 -12.90 -10.82
C MET A 633 -1.68 -13.71 -9.73
N SER A 634 -0.90 -14.45 -8.94
CA SER A 634 -1.39 -15.07 -7.71
C SER A 634 -1.89 -14.02 -6.71
N PRO A 635 -3.06 -14.22 -6.08
CA PRO A 635 -3.55 -13.37 -4.99
C PRO A 635 -2.64 -13.29 -3.75
N TYR A 636 -1.58 -14.11 -3.67
CA TYR A 636 -0.68 -14.20 -2.52
C TYR A 636 0.72 -13.65 -2.78
N GLN A 637 0.99 -13.18 -4.01
CA GLN A 637 2.31 -12.70 -4.39
C GLN A 637 2.73 -11.44 -3.62
N TYR A 638 4.03 -11.22 -3.47
CA TYR A 638 4.59 -9.99 -2.92
C TYR A 638 5.30 -9.15 -3.99
N GLY A 639 4.93 -7.87 -4.11
CA GLY A 639 5.66 -6.88 -4.93
C GLY A 639 5.80 -7.23 -6.41
N ALA A 640 4.80 -7.91 -7.00
CA ALA A 640 4.82 -8.50 -8.35
C ALA A 640 6.02 -9.45 -8.58
N ASN A 641 6.50 -10.11 -7.52
CA ASN A 641 7.74 -10.89 -7.49
C ASN A 641 9.00 -10.09 -7.88
N ASN A 642 8.97 -8.77 -7.73
CA ASN A 642 10.14 -7.91 -7.85
C ASN A 642 10.35 -7.13 -6.54
N PRO A 643 10.76 -7.84 -5.47
CA PRO A 643 10.82 -7.29 -4.12
C PRO A 643 11.99 -6.32 -3.92
N VAL A 644 12.80 -6.04 -4.95
CA VAL A 644 13.90 -5.07 -4.91
C VAL A 644 13.41 -3.71 -5.43
N LYS A 645 12.54 -3.72 -6.44
CA LYS A 645 11.99 -2.50 -7.04
C LYS A 645 10.72 -2.04 -6.34
N ASN A 646 9.86 -2.98 -5.95
CA ASN A 646 8.52 -2.71 -5.46
C ASN A 646 8.45 -2.85 -3.94
N VAL A 647 7.64 -1.99 -3.32
CA VAL A 647 7.28 -2.08 -1.91
C VAL A 647 5.76 -2.14 -1.82
N ASP A 648 5.23 -3.17 -1.17
CA ASP A 648 3.82 -3.17 -0.79
C ASP A 648 3.64 -2.28 0.44
N VAL A 649 3.16 -1.05 0.25
CA VAL A 649 3.12 -0.03 1.32
C VAL A 649 2.18 -0.44 2.46
N ASN A 650 0.98 -0.91 2.11
CA ASN A 650 -0.09 -1.30 3.05
C ASN A 650 -0.96 -2.45 2.51
N GLY A 651 -0.77 -2.81 1.23
CA GLY A 651 -1.62 -3.69 0.43
C GLY A 651 -2.13 -3.10 -0.91
N ASP A 652 -2.22 -1.76 -1.15
CA ASP A 652 -3.27 -1.15 -2.03
C ASP A 652 -3.02 0.33 -2.67
N SER A 653 -3.08 0.68 -4.02
CA SER A 653 -2.73 2.05 -4.65
C SER A 653 -3.38 2.64 -6.01
N ILE A 654 -3.29 3.99 -6.33
CA ILE A 654 -3.68 4.86 -7.56
C ILE A 654 -2.61 5.92 -8.05
N VAL A 655 -2.73 6.64 -9.21
CA VAL A 655 -1.82 7.72 -9.72
C VAL A 655 -2.51 8.97 -10.35
N VAL A 656 -1.95 10.17 -10.11
CA VAL A 656 -2.33 11.47 -10.70
C VAL A 656 -1.24 12.00 -11.64
N LEU A 657 -1.53 12.40 -12.88
CA LEU A 657 -0.55 12.84 -13.90
C LEU A 657 -0.48 14.36 -14.03
N ASN A 658 0.72 14.91 -14.32
CA ASN A 658 0.95 16.35 -14.46
C ASN A 658 1.74 16.72 -15.72
N TYR A 659 1.16 17.58 -16.56
CA TYR A 659 1.80 18.15 -17.75
C TYR A 659 2.23 19.58 -17.49
N THR A 660 3.54 19.75 -17.29
CA THR A 660 4.13 20.98 -16.74
C THR A 660 4.32 22.10 -17.75
N SER A 661 4.41 21.81 -19.06
CA SER A 661 4.70 22.82 -20.10
C SER A 661 3.47 23.43 -20.78
N GLY A 662 2.26 22.89 -20.54
CA GLY A 662 1.00 23.42 -21.06
C GLY A 662 -0.20 23.31 -20.10
N GLU A 663 0.07 23.10 -18.81
CA GLU A 663 -0.92 23.03 -17.71
C GLU A 663 -2.08 22.05 -17.95
N HIS A 664 -1.84 20.74 -17.76
CA HIS A 664 -2.90 19.71 -17.88
C HIS A 664 -2.77 18.59 -16.84
N LEU A 665 -3.90 18.09 -16.30
CA LEU A 665 -3.94 16.97 -15.33
C LEU A 665 -4.76 15.80 -15.84
N GLY A 666 -4.25 14.59 -15.58
CA GLY A 666 -4.94 13.34 -15.83
C GLY A 666 -4.89 12.40 -14.63
N LEU A 667 -5.60 11.28 -14.70
CA LEU A 667 -5.51 10.19 -13.73
C LEU A 667 -5.08 8.92 -14.45
N LEU A 668 -4.28 8.11 -13.77
CA LEU A 668 -4.21 6.70 -14.05
C LEU A 668 -4.90 5.97 -12.91
N ILE A 669 -6.02 5.35 -13.24
CA ILE A 669 -6.82 4.60 -12.28
C ILE A 669 -6.66 3.13 -12.64
N GLN A 670 -6.28 2.32 -11.67
CA GLN A 670 -6.15 0.89 -11.92
C GLN A 670 -7.55 0.30 -12.08
N ASN A 671 -7.80 -0.26 -13.25
CA ASN A 671 -9.09 -0.85 -13.58
C ASN A 671 -9.23 -2.26 -13.01
N SER A 672 -10.42 -2.84 -13.17
CA SER A 672 -10.64 -4.23 -12.79
C SER A 672 -9.65 -5.15 -13.50
N SER A 673 -9.22 -4.88 -14.73
CA SER A 673 -8.22 -5.70 -15.43
C SER A 673 -6.76 -5.40 -15.05
N ASN A 674 -6.50 -4.67 -13.93
CA ASN A 674 -5.16 -4.38 -13.38
C ASN A 674 -4.36 -3.37 -14.18
N ARG A 675 -4.92 -2.95 -15.30
CA ARG A 675 -4.32 -2.01 -16.21
C ARG A 675 -4.63 -0.63 -15.69
N TRP A 676 -3.67 0.24 -15.83
CA TRP A 676 -3.78 1.63 -15.49
C TRP A 676 -4.51 2.31 -16.64
N GLU A 677 -5.81 2.52 -16.48
CA GLU A 677 -6.65 3.23 -17.44
C GLU A 677 -6.35 4.72 -17.36
N TYR A 678 -6.19 5.35 -18.52
CA TYR A 678 -5.94 6.79 -18.59
C TYR A 678 -7.24 7.56 -18.69
N TYR A 679 -7.40 8.49 -17.75
CA TYR A 679 -8.52 9.41 -17.67
C TYR A 679 -8.02 10.83 -17.83
N SER A 680 -8.58 11.55 -18.81
CA SER A 680 -8.21 12.92 -19.12
C SER A 680 -9.38 13.66 -19.73
N PHE A 681 -9.65 14.85 -19.21
CA PHE A 681 -10.76 15.68 -19.68
C PHE A 681 -10.21 16.87 -20.46
N ASN A 682 -10.28 16.80 -21.78
CA ASN A 682 -9.70 17.77 -22.70
C ASN A 682 -10.72 18.85 -23.09
N GLY A 683 -12.00 18.50 -23.11
CA GLY A 683 -13.13 19.38 -23.42
C GLY A 683 -13.35 19.68 -24.90
N ASP A 684 -14.36 20.52 -25.19
CA ASP A 684 -14.76 20.90 -26.55
C ASP A 684 -13.80 21.96 -27.15
N LYS A 685 -12.62 21.53 -27.61
CA LYS A 685 -11.69 22.28 -28.47
C LYS A 685 -11.31 23.70 -27.99
N ILE A 686 -10.38 23.81 -27.03
CA ILE A 686 -9.56 25.03 -26.89
C ILE A 686 -8.35 24.94 -27.85
N TYR A 687 -8.60 25.03 -29.15
CA TYR A 687 -7.60 25.51 -30.11
C TYR A 687 -7.93 27.00 -30.34
N ASN A 688 -6.97 27.90 -30.11
CA ASN A 688 -7.02 29.38 -30.23
C ASN A 688 -7.45 30.17 -28.98
N SER A 689 -6.51 30.48 -28.09
CA SER A 689 -6.57 31.83 -27.48
C SER A 689 -5.24 32.56 -27.36
N THR A 690 -4.10 31.92 -27.63
CA THR A 690 -2.81 32.61 -27.79
C THR A 690 -1.92 31.80 -28.73
N GLU A 691 -1.32 32.46 -29.72
CA GLU A 691 -0.26 31.87 -30.53
C GLU A 691 0.85 31.37 -29.60
N GLY A 692 0.93 30.04 -29.40
CA GLY A 692 1.99 29.40 -28.62
C GLY A 692 1.58 28.31 -27.62
N SER A 693 0.29 28.05 -27.36
CA SER A 693 -0.11 26.97 -26.43
C SER A 693 -0.24 25.61 -27.11
N LEU A 694 0.59 24.65 -26.70
CA LEU A 694 0.59 23.24 -27.12
C LEU A 694 -0.41 22.46 -26.26
N GLY A 695 -1.63 22.24 -26.77
CA GLY A 695 -2.72 21.54 -26.07
C GLY A 695 -3.13 20.23 -26.75
N GLY A 696 -3.57 19.24 -25.95
CA GLY A 696 -3.84 17.85 -26.35
C GLY A 696 -4.99 17.61 -27.33
N GLY A 697 -5.18 16.34 -27.71
CA GLY A 697 -6.08 15.92 -28.79
C GLY A 697 -7.56 16.23 -28.56
N PRO A 698 -8.41 16.17 -29.61
CA PRO A 698 -9.77 16.69 -29.60
C PRO A 698 -10.79 15.87 -28.80
N GLN A 699 -10.35 14.81 -28.11
CA GLN A 699 -11.21 13.85 -27.43
C GLN A 699 -10.83 13.69 -25.95
N ASP A 700 -11.84 13.66 -25.10
CA ASP A 700 -11.70 13.21 -23.72
C ASP A 700 -11.28 11.74 -23.70
N ASN A 701 -10.46 11.37 -22.72
CA ASN A 701 -10.15 9.99 -22.43
C ASN A 701 -10.91 9.60 -21.16
N LYS A 702 -11.85 8.67 -21.30
CA LYS A 702 -12.71 8.12 -20.25
C LYS A 702 -12.29 6.70 -19.84
N GLY A 703 -11.01 6.39 -20.00
CA GLY A 703 -10.44 5.08 -19.65
C GLY A 703 -10.46 4.06 -20.79
N GLU A 704 -10.54 4.50 -22.05
CA GLU A 704 -10.59 3.63 -23.24
C GLU A 704 -9.24 2.94 -23.52
N LEU A 705 -8.14 3.50 -23.02
CA LEU A 705 -6.79 2.96 -23.16
C LEU A 705 -6.17 2.66 -21.80
N SER A 706 -5.38 1.59 -21.73
CA SER A 706 -4.82 1.11 -20.46
C SER A 706 -3.43 0.48 -20.57
N TRP A 707 -2.60 0.72 -19.55
CA TRP A 707 -1.18 0.33 -19.53
C TRP A 707 -0.87 -0.65 -18.40
N PRO A 708 0.18 -1.49 -18.53
CA PRO A 708 0.49 -2.48 -17.50
C PRO A 708 0.96 -1.85 -16.18
N THR A 709 1.57 -0.66 -16.25
CA THR A 709 2.04 0.10 -15.09
C THR A 709 1.87 1.60 -15.36
N PRO A 710 1.88 2.46 -14.32
CA PRO A 710 1.88 3.90 -14.50
C PRO A 710 3.09 4.41 -15.29
N GLN A 711 4.24 3.76 -15.09
CA GLN A 711 5.47 4.06 -15.80
C GLN A 711 5.35 3.71 -17.29
N ALA A 712 4.73 2.58 -17.62
CA ALA A 712 4.50 2.18 -19.00
C ALA A 712 3.57 3.15 -19.75
N PHE A 713 2.62 3.81 -19.07
CA PHE A 713 1.88 4.93 -19.67
C PHE A 713 2.82 6.10 -19.97
N LEU A 714 3.59 6.54 -18.98
CA LEU A 714 4.48 7.71 -19.13
C LEU A 714 5.47 7.53 -20.27
N ASP A 715 5.96 6.31 -20.47
CA ASP A 715 7.00 6.00 -21.47
C ASP A 715 6.41 5.62 -22.83
N SER A 716 5.09 5.42 -22.93
CA SER A 716 4.46 4.95 -24.16
C SER A 716 4.55 5.96 -25.30
N GLU A 717 4.55 5.45 -26.53
CA GLU A 717 4.40 6.27 -27.75
C GLU A 717 3.08 7.04 -27.76
N TYR A 718 2.06 6.54 -27.04
CA TYR A 718 0.81 7.26 -26.82
C TYR A 718 1.04 8.54 -26.00
N ASN A 719 1.92 8.54 -25.02
CA ASN A 719 2.19 9.73 -24.22
C ASN A 719 3.19 10.66 -24.92
N GLN A 720 2.86 11.33 -26.02
CA GLN A 720 3.78 12.26 -26.70
C GLN A 720 3.18 13.66 -26.88
N ASN A 721 4.06 14.66 -26.90
CA ASN A 721 3.72 16.04 -27.26
C ASN A 721 4.00 16.22 -28.75
N THR A 722 3.03 16.67 -29.54
CA THR A 722 3.14 16.75 -31.02
C THR A 722 2.35 17.93 -31.61
N TYR A 723 2.55 18.23 -32.90
CA TYR A 723 1.88 19.30 -33.65
C TYR A 723 0.85 18.73 -34.65
N LYS A 724 -0.43 19.03 -34.39
CA LYS A 724 -1.65 18.90 -35.21
C LYS A 724 -2.01 17.58 -35.92
N GLU A 725 -1.16 16.95 -36.73
CA GLU A 725 -1.60 15.86 -37.62
C GLU A 725 -1.81 14.51 -36.89
N ASP A 726 -0.93 14.13 -35.95
CA ASP A 726 -1.09 12.91 -35.14
C ASP A 726 -2.20 13.04 -34.06
N LEU A 727 -2.52 14.28 -33.66
CA LEU A 727 -3.50 14.60 -32.62
C LEU A 727 -4.94 14.31 -33.06
N GLU A 728 -5.26 14.54 -34.33
CA GLU A 728 -6.58 14.25 -34.90
C GLU A 728 -6.81 12.73 -35.12
N SER A 729 -5.73 11.95 -35.17
CA SER A 729 -5.78 10.49 -35.38
C SER A 729 -5.99 9.68 -34.09
N GLY A 730 -5.90 10.31 -32.91
CA GLY A 730 -6.04 9.63 -31.61
C GLY A 730 -4.86 8.70 -31.24
N LYS A 731 -3.76 8.70 -32.00
CA LYS A 731 -2.59 7.84 -31.76
C LYS A 731 -1.70 8.27 -30.61
N VAL A 732 -1.79 9.54 -30.20
CA VAL A 732 -1.07 10.10 -29.06
C VAL A 732 -1.97 11.01 -28.24
N ASN A 733 -1.70 11.16 -26.95
CA ASN A 733 -2.49 11.98 -26.03
C ASN A 733 -2.26 13.49 -26.21
N GLY A 734 -1.18 13.89 -26.89
CA GLY A 734 -0.85 15.28 -27.18
C GLY A 734 -0.24 16.08 -26.03
N TYR A 735 -0.21 15.52 -24.83
CA TYR A 735 0.37 16.18 -23.66
C TYR A 735 1.81 15.73 -23.46
N GLY A 736 2.12 14.44 -23.54
CA GLY A 736 3.47 13.97 -23.23
C GLY A 736 3.87 14.25 -21.78
N TYR A 737 3.02 13.85 -20.82
CA TYR A 737 3.23 13.99 -19.38
C TYR A 737 4.65 13.57 -18.98
N GLN A 738 5.32 14.40 -18.21
CA GLN A 738 6.68 14.15 -17.75
C GLN A 738 6.72 13.57 -16.32
N GLU A 739 5.62 13.70 -15.57
CA GLU A 739 5.54 13.23 -14.19
C GLU A 739 4.10 12.88 -13.77
N GLY A 740 4.00 12.12 -12.68
CA GLY A 740 2.77 11.86 -11.95
C GLY A 740 3.04 11.58 -10.47
N TYR A 741 2.00 11.59 -9.64
CA TYR A 741 2.03 11.38 -8.20
C TYR A 741 1.14 10.19 -7.84
N LEU A 742 1.75 9.10 -7.38
CA LEU A 742 1.10 7.86 -6.98
C LEU A 742 0.61 7.98 -5.54
N ILE A 743 -0.68 7.76 -5.30
CA ILE A 743 -1.34 7.86 -3.99
C ILE A 743 -1.93 6.49 -3.61
N PRO A 744 -1.73 5.96 -2.40
CA PRO A 744 -2.38 4.72 -1.97
C PRO A 744 -3.92 4.81 -1.98
N THR A 745 -4.64 3.81 -2.49
CA THR A 745 -6.11 3.80 -2.60
C THR A 745 -6.71 2.42 -2.51
N THR A 746 -7.96 2.39 -2.05
CA THR A 746 -8.82 1.20 -2.09
C THR A 746 -9.58 1.10 -3.41
N GLU A 747 -10.01 -0.09 -3.83
CA GLU A 747 -10.90 -0.28 -5.00
C GLU A 747 -12.21 0.52 -4.88
N LYS A 748 -12.73 0.71 -3.65
CA LYS A 748 -13.88 1.59 -3.42
C LYS A 748 -13.54 3.03 -3.78
N GLN A 749 -12.36 3.51 -3.38
CA GLN A 749 -11.89 4.84 -3.76
C GLN A 749 -11.68 4.91 -5.28
N ASP A 750 -11.04 3.93 -5.91
CA ASP A 750 -10.84 3.94 -7.36
C ASP A 750 -12.16 3.94 -8.14
N ARG A 751 -13.15 3.17 -7.69
CA ARG A 751 -14.51 3.17 -8.28
C ARG A 751 -15.20 4.53 -8.10
N ILE A 752 -15.08 5.13 -6.92
CA ILE A 752 -15.62 6.47 -6.67
C ILE A 752 -14.91 7.50 -7.55
N ILE A 753 -13.58 7.43 -7.68
CA ILE A 753 -12.79 8.34 -8.51
C ILE A 753 -13.18 8.18 -9.98
N LYS A 754 -13.22 6.94 -10.49
CA LYS A 754 -13.64 6.63 -11.87
C LYS A 754 -15.05 7.13 -12.17
N ASN A 755 -16.04 6.73 -11.36
CA ASN A 755 -17.44 7.10 -11.62
C ASN A 755 -17.64 8.62 -11.52
N THR A 756 -17.04 9.27 -10.52
CA THR A 756 -17.12 10.72 -10.37
C THR A 756 -16.44 11.43 -11.54
N PHE A 757 -15.33 10.90 -12.05
CA PHE A 757 -14.64 11.47 -13.22
C PHE A 757 -15.57 11.43 -14.44
N LEU A 758 -16.14 10.27 -14.76
CA LEU A 758 -17.05 10.10 -15.89
C LEU A 758 -18.31 10.96 -15.79
N GLU A 759 -19.00 10.91 -14.64
CA GLU A 759 -20.20 11.73 -14.36
C GLU A 759 -19.93 13.23 -14.48
N THR A 760 -18.72 13.67 -14.13
CA THR A 760 -18.34 15.07 -14.18
C THR A 760 -17.94 15.48 -15.61
N VAL A 761 -17.29 14.61 -16.38
CA VAL A 761 -16.98 14.87 -17.81
C VAL A 761 -18.28 15.02 -18.62
N ASP A 762 -19.28 14.16 -18.37
CA ASP A 762 -20.57 14.18 -19.08
C ASP A 762 -21.41 15.45 -18.81
N GLN A 763 -21.04 16.26 -17.81
CA GLN A 763 -21.64 17.57 -17.55
C GLN A 763 -21.16 18.67 -18.53
N GLY A 764 -20.23 18.35 -19.44
CA GLY A 764 -19.73 19.25 -20.47
C GLY A 764 -18.59 20.16 -19.98
N TYR A 765 -17.73 20.60 -20.90
CA TYR A 765 -16.57 21.41 -20.56
C TYR A 765 -16.95 22.85 -20.22
N SER A 766 -16.35 23.36 -19.16
CA SER A 766 -16.41 24.77 -18.77
C SER A 766 -15.03 25.19 -18.29
N LEU A 767 -14.47 26.21 -18.95
CA LEU A 767 -13.17 26.77 -18.60
C LEU A 767 -13.09 27.09 -17.10
N VAL A 768 -14.18 27.58 -16.49
CA VAL A 768 -14.17 28.12 -15.12
C VAL A 768 -14.64 27.13 -14.04
N GLY A 769 -15.44 26.12 -14.41
CA GLY A 769 -16.16 25.28 -13.44
C GLY A 769 -16.10 23.77 -13.69
N ASN A 770 -15.62 23.35 -14.86
CA ASN A 770 -15.59 21.95 -15.23
C ASN A 770 -14.53 21.69 -16.32
N HIS A 771 -13.27 21.58 -15.91
CA HIS A 771 -12.12 21.31 -16.77
C HIS A 771 -11.19 20.29 -16.08
N CYS A 772 -10.18 19.77 -16.77
CA CYS A 772 -9.29 18.68 -16.32
C CYS A 772 -8.91 18.70 -14.83
N SER A 773 -8.31 19.78 -14.32
CA SER A 773 -7.95 19.81 -12.89
C SER A 773 -9.15 19.78 -11.96
N ILE A 774 -10.26 20.44 -12.29
CA ILE A 774 -11.46 20.44 -11.46
C ILE A 774 -12.12 19.07 -11.46
N VAL A 775 -12.12 18.36 -12.59
CA VAL A 775 -12.65 17.00 -12.68
C VAL A 775 -11.78 16.02 -11.89
N VAL A 776 -10.45 16.07 -12.03
CA VAL A 776 -9.51 15.27 -11.22
C VAL A 776 -9.72 15.53 -9.73
N GLN A 777 -9.80 16.80 -9.33
CA GLN A 777 -10.00 17.19 -7.94
C GLN A 777 -11.36 16.79 -7.38
N LYS A 778 -12.46 16.98 -8.12
CA LYS A 778 -13.80 16.51 -7.71
C LYS A 778 -13.80 15.00 -7.50
N SER A 779 -13.15 14.26 -8.40
CA SER A 779 -13.08 12.79 -8.36
C SER A 779 -12.31 12.28 -7.14
N LEU A 780 -11.14 12.84 -6.88
CA LEU A 780 -10.32 12.51 -5.72
C LEU A 780 -11.02 12.91 -4.41
N ASN A 781 -11.56 14.14 -4.33
CA ASN A 781 -12.27 14.61 -3.13
C ASN A 781 -13.50 13.76 -2.82
N LYS A 782 -14.25 13.32 -3.83
CA LYS A 782 -15.42 12.44 -3.65
C LYS A 782 -15.03 11.09 -3.05
N ALA A 783 -13.84 10.60 -3.36
CA ALA A 783 -13.27 9.39 -2.76
C ALA A 783 -12.55 9.62 -1.42
N GLY A 784 -12.65 10.83 -0.85
CA GLY A 784 -12.01 11.18 0.42
C GLY A 784 -10.51 11.43 0.32
N ILE A 785 -9.99 11.64 -0.90
CA ILE A 785 -8.60 12.01 -1.17
C ILE A 785 -8.56 13.52 -1.35
N GLU A 786 -8.01 14.23 -0.37
CA GLU A 786 -8.13 15.69 -0.28
C GLU A 786 -7.29 16.39 -1.34
N THR A 787 -7.88 17.38 -2.04
CA THR A 787 -7.20 18.16 -3.08
C THR A 787 -7.41 19.66 -2.96
N MET A 788 -8.27 20.13 -2.05
CA MET A 788 -8.60 21.56 -1.95
C MET A 788 -7.54 22.32 -1.15
N ASN A 789 -7.11 23.47 -1.68
CA ASN A 789 -6.39 24.46 -0.91
C ASN A 789 -7.38 25.40 -0.24
N LYS A 790 -6.92 26.10 0.77
CA LYS A 790 -7.77 26.99 1.53
C LYS A 790 -7.38 28.43 1.25
N MET A 791 -8.24 29.14 0.51
CA MET A 791 -8.07 30.56 0.17
C MET A 791 -8.80 31.47 1.15
N LYS A 792 -8.25 32.67 1.34
CA LYS A 792 -8.90 33.76 2.05
C LYS A 792 -9.61 34.66 1.06
N VAL A 793 -10.90 34.89 1.25
CA VAL A 793 -11.72 35.77 0.41
C VAL A 793 -12.23 36.92 1.26
N THR A 794 -11.91 38.15 0.86
CA THR A 794 -12.38 39.35 1.54
C THR A 794 -13.66 39.84 0.87
N ASN A 795 -14.74 39.95 1.64
CA ASN A 795 -15.96 40.59 1.17
C ASN A 795 -15.70 42.09 1.01
N ARG A 796 -15.72 42.57 -0.24
CA ARG A 796 -15.37 43.97 -0.59
C ARG A 796 -16.34 45.03 -0.04
N GLN A 797 -17.56 44.65 0.35
CA GLN A 797 -18.55 45.58 0.91
C GLN A 797 -18.46 45.69 2.44
N THR A 798 -18.06 44.61 3.12
CA THR A 798 -18.05 44.55 4.60
C THR A 798 -16.64 44.47 5.21
N GLY A 799 -15.61 44.23 4.40
CA GLY A 799 -14.22 44.08 4.86
C GLY A 799 -13.91 42.72 5.52
N ASN A 800 -14.91 41.87 5.70
CA ASN A 800 -14.77 40.58 6.40
C ASN A 800 -14.00 39.55 5.56
N ILE A 801 -13.10 38.80 6.21
CA ILE A 801 -12.27 37.78 5.58
C ILE A 801 -12.82 36.39 5.92
N PHE A 802 -13.17 35.63 4.88
CA PHE A 802 -13.69 34.27 4.96
C PHE A 802 -12.62 33.29 4.49
N ASN A 803 -12.53 32.13 5.13
CA ASN A 803 -11.73 31.04 4.61
C ASN A 803 -12.62 30.05 3.87
N VAL A 804 -12.28 29.76 2.63
CA VAL A 804 -13.03 28.80 1.80
C VAL A 804 -12.06 27.76 1.26
N LYS A 805 -12.42 26.48 1.41
CA LYS A 805 -11.80 25.40 0.66
C LYS A 805 -12.24 25.53 -0.78
N VAL A 806 -11.26 25.64 -1.64
CA VAL A 806 -11.45 25.86 -3.05
C VAL A 806 -10.50 24.92 -3.75
N ASN A 807 -11.03 24.18 -4.72
CA ASN A 807 -10.17 23.49 -5.66
C ASN A 807 -9.35 24.57 -6.38
N PRO A 808 -8.01 24.55 -6.29
CA PRO A 808 -7.23 25.47 -7.08
C PRO A 808 -7.63 25.36 -8.54
N TYR A 809 -7.94 26.52 -9.09
CA TYR A 809 -8.36 26.65 -10.47
C TYR A 809 -7.19 26.38 -11.41
N LEU A 810 -6.04 27.02 -11.17
CA LEU A 810 -4.81 26.79 -11.93
C LEU A 810 -4.29 25.36 -11.71
N LEU A 811 -3.98 24.67 -12.79
CA LEU A 811 -3.64 23.25 -12.77
C LEU A 811 -2.35 22.94 -12.01
N SER A 812 -1.33 23.76 -12.20
CA SER A 812 -0.08 23.69 -11.45
C SER A 812 -0.30 23.81 -9.94
N LYS A 813 -1.27 24.64 -9.52
CA LYS A 813 -1.67 24.79 -8.11
C LYS A 813 -2.53 23.64 -7.61
N ALA A 814 -3.35 23.05 -8.46
CA ALA A 814 -4.15 21.87 -8.15
C ALA A 814 -3.27 20.64 -7.89
N TYR A 815 -2.30 20.38 -8.76
CA TYR A 815 -1.36 19.27 -8.60
C TYR A 815 -0.50 19.42 -7.33
N GLN A 816 0.01 20.62 -7.08
CA GLN A 816 0.72 20.94 -5.83
C GLN A 816 -0.16 20.73 -4.60
N ALA A 817 -1.46 21.03 -4.68
CA ALA A 817 -2.42 20.78 -3.59
C ALA A 817 -2.62 19.27 -3.35
N ILE A 818 -2.72 18.49 -4.43
CA ILE A 818 -2.86 17.04 -4.38
C ILE A 818 -1.64 16.39 -3.73
N GLU A 819 -0.42 16.74 -4.17
CA GLU A 819 0.82 16.25 -3.54
C GLU A 819 0.89 16.64 -2.07
N LYS A 820 0.50 17.89 -1.79
CA LYS A 820 0.56 18.47 -0.46
C LYS A 820 -0.37 17.79 0.54
N ASN A 821 -1.56 17.43 0.10
CA ASN A 821 -2.62 16.92 0.97
C ASN A 821 -2.62 15.40 1.08
N ASN A 822 -1.83 14.69 0.24
CA ASN A 822 -1.74 13.24 0.23
C ASN A 822 -0.29 12.76 0.43
N PRO A 823 0.34 13.03 1.57
CA PRO A 823 1.79 12.89 1.77
C PRO A 823 2.32 11.46 1.73
N LEU A 824 1.43 10.46 1.79
CA LEU A 824 1.78 9.04 1.63
C LEU A 824 2.01 8.65 0.17
N GLY A 825 1.74 9.56 -0.77
CA GLY A 825 2.04 9.35 -2.18
C GLY A 825 3.48 9.67 -2.55
N TYR A 826 3.91 9.24 -3.74
CA TYR A 826 5.24 9.50 -4.27
C TYR A 826 5.25 9.81 -5.77
N ILE A 827 6.24 10.57 -6.22
CA ILE A 827 6.33 11.03 -7.61
C ILE A 827 6.94 9.93 -8.50
N ILE A 828 6.32 9.68 -9.65
CA ILE A 828 6.82 8.90 -10.78
C ILE A 828 7.12 9.84 -11.96
N ARG A 829 8.13 9.55 -12.78
CA ARG A 829 8.55 10.43 -13.88
C ARG A 829 8.77 9.66 -15.15
N ARG A 830 8.42 10.27 -16.29
CA ARG A 830 8.65 9.71 -17.61
C ARG A 830 10.13 9.43 -17.83
N ASN A 831 10.41 8.23 -18.31
CA ASN A 831 11.70 7.87 -18.82
C ASN A 831 11.86 8.56 -20.18
N LYS A 832 12.76 9.55 -20.24
CA LYS A 832 13.14 10.18 -21.51
C LYS A 832 13.85 9.24 -22.46
#